data_AF-A0A954GZS1-F1
#
_entry.id   AF-A0A954GZS1-F1
#
_cell.length_a   1.000
_cell.length_b   1.000
_cell.length_c   1.000
_cell.angle_alpha   90.00
_cell.angle_beta   90.00
_cell.angle_gamma   90.00
#
_symmetry.space_group_name_H-M   'P 1'
#
loop_
_entity.id
_entity.type
_entity.pdbx_description
1 polymer ?
#
loop_
_entity_poly.entity_id
_entity_poly.type
_entity_poly.pdbx_seq_one_letter_code
_entity_poly.pdbx_strand_id
1 'polypeptide(L)'
;MRLPDAAQSGQRLRCPECGRVFAVKFETAPSLPSSPHALPIPSAQGEAAGFVASPADCSVRPACPVGDYKGDLFWKVDGRRASLKDFLLETKNPVKLLIMFLLLKILRLPLPASTDDPPVSDLAPFEGDLFDMPEKQTILFDQMADEMEDCGFDSSVTHMIEDGHCNSTIWWISMRHESGTSMGRVAVREWRANRPVSYHIGCSFISALDDGRYLVTTSMPPDASWPSTFELHRYPKSSPNELWNHHQTMLAPHEANIQTISSTDDLRELIAEHHAGLFDYHCRRGFFRPLKSEDQLRAKQPAIDRVIRIEALNQREAALERGETPPPMPISGAHADVVREIRRIQDKKSGWLSGIVLLAVSIGLFLGIGAANWSWRFALMLLPILFFHELGHYLTMRYFGYRNLRMFFIPLFGAAVTGVHYNIPSWKKVLVSLAGPVPGIAAGIGIGVAGLWFENELMAEIAMLMLILNGLNLIPVLPLDGGWVAHVLIFSRHWLADVAFRVIAAIALLGISAATGDKWLLFLGIFIGAGIPMVMRTGRVIHRLREFMPADLRNAAGDGDTVRPETADCILIEIDREFANQPLNIRTKAQLTLNIFEAVNSPPPNAGPTILLGGLHGMSLCAAVLSMLILVAAKHGDLFNMMSLATLQPEQSYDCGTSLEHRGPEADEIYLSPQSTLVATFADSETAGNVYSTLSASIPPNAVIRLFGQSILFASPASASDDRQQWISSLETAGGSVIVIDPEFPKSFTLTCIAPSEAEAERIQEVLGMYFMTGVARTRRLIPPWSPEFSIQPHQEAARRTINAINSQSGVGEDDADLASLQEELMRTYSEIRTATQLADSGRIEEIRKVQENLRKRMEERRMELVLQQPGVDQGTIELYQQQPQKNRFLEIEEPQESLPEASEPSGPEKLMTEIRAWNQKLEERMGALPVTPETEFAREFSLSCDGGYATRAGVLIRLDYVTLSSPVDGAVAISEWLGAKKCVDFKYQFGNQEDDDF
;
A
#
# COMPACT_ATOMS: atom_id res chain seq x y z
N MET A 1 2.29 -47.29 -54.12
CA MET A 1 1.14 -48.06 -54.66
C MET A 1 0.28 -48.49 -53.47
N ARG A 2 -0.98 -48.05 -53.35
CA ARG A 2 -1.89 -48.57 -52.31
C ARG A 2 -2.44 -49.93 -52.76
N LEU A 3 -2.28 -50.97 -51.94
CA LEU A 3 -2.90 -52.26 -52.18
C LEU A 3 -4.43 -52.14 -51.95
N PRO A 4 -5.29 -52.85 -52.69
CA PRO A 4 -6.72 -52.90 -52.40
C PRO A 4 -6.97 -53.51 -51.02
N ASP A 5 -7.94 -52.99 -50.27
CA ASP A 5 -8.22 -53.32 -48.86
C ASP A 5 -8.56 -54.80 -48.57
N ALA A 6 -8.64 -55.66 -49.60
CA ALA A 6 -9.00 -57.07 -49.49
C ALA A 6 -7.98 -58.05 -50.13
N ALA A 7 -6.73 -57.64 -50.37
CA ALA A 7 -5.72 -58.53 -50.97
C ALA A 7 -5.23 -59.62 -49.99
N GLN A 8 -5.28 -60.89 -50.41
CA GLN A 8 -4.84 -62.03 -49.60
C GLN A 8 -3.38 -62.42 -49.89
N SER A 9 -2.67 -62.94 -48.88
CA SER A 9 -1.31 -63.47 -49.04
C SER A 9 -1.30 -64.58 -50.10
N GLY A 10 -0.49 -64.42 -51.15
CA GLY A 10 -0.39 -65.31 -52.32
C GLY A 10 -1.12 -64.82 -53.58
N GLN A 11 -1.93 -63.76 -53.49
CA GLN A 11 -2.66 -63.22 -54.65
C GLN A 11 -1.70 -62.51 -55.63
N ARG A 12 -1.85 -62.79 -56.93
CA ARG A 12 -1.07 -62.16 -58.01
C ARG A 12 -1.83 -60.98 -58.60
N LEU A 13 -1.33 -59.76 -58.42
CA LEU A 13 -1.95 -58.52 -58.90
C LEU A 13 -1.17 -57.96 -60.08
N ARG A 14 -1.88 -57.55 -61.14
CA ARG A 14 -1.30 -56.94 -62.34
C ARG A 14 -1.38 -55.42 -62.25
N CYS A 15 -0.26 -54.73 -62.43
CA CYS A 15 -0.22 -53.26 -62.49
C CYS A 15 -0.93 -52.77 -63.76
N PRO A 16 -1.90 -51.86 -63.66
CA PRO A 16 -2.62 -51.34 -64.82
C PRO A 16 -1.78 -50.36 -65.68
N GLU A 17 -0.74 -49.74 -65.13
CA GLU A 17 0.12 -48.79 -65.87
C GLU A 17 1.25 -49.46 -66.64
N CYS A 18 1.81 -50.58 -66.14
CA CYS A 18 2.97 -51.23 -66.77
C CYS A 18 2.78 -52.73 -67.07
N GLY A 19 1.63 -53.32 -66.72
CA GLY A 19 1.27 -54.70 -67.05
C GLY A 19 2.01 -55.80 -66.30
N ARG A 20 2.97 -55.48 -65.41
CA ARG A 20 3.73 -56.47 -64.61
C ARG A 20 2.88 -57.06 -63.48
N VAL A 21 3.10 -58.33 -63.17
CA VAL A 21 2.34 -59.09 -62.15
C VAL A 21 3.19 -59.32 -60.90
N PHE A 22 2.68 -58.96 -59.72
CA PHE A 22 3.34 -59.06 -58.42
C PHE A 22 2.58 -60.01 -57.49
N ALA A 23 3.27 -60.77 -56.63
CA ALA A 23 2.67 -61.63 -55.62
C ALA A 23 2.72 -60.95 -54.24
N VAL A 24 1.59 -60.88 -53.54
CA VAL A 24 1.48 -60.26 -52.21
C VAL A 24 1.87 -61.27 -51.13
N LYS A 25 2.70 -60.91 -50.14
CA LYS A 25 3.08 -61.76 -49.00
C LYS A 25 3.09 -60.93 -47.71
N PHE A 26 2.41 -61.42 -46.66
CA PHE A 26 2.40 -60.78 -45.33
C PHE A 26 3.29 -61.57 -44.36
N GLU A 27 4.21 -60.90 -43.66
CA GLU A 27 5.05 -61.49 -42.61
C GLU A 27 4.66 -60.92 -41.24
N THR A 28 4.55 -61.78 -40.23
CA THR A 28 4.20 -61.42 -38.84
C THR A 28 5.48 -61.26 -38.02
N ALA A 29 5.55 -60.20 -37.21
CA ALA A 29 6.70 -59.90 -36.34
C ALA A 29 6.74 -60.82 -35.09
N PRO A 30 7.92 -61.24 -34.60
CA PRO A 30 8.03 -62.10 -33.41
C PRO A 30 8.06 -61.30 -32.09
N SER A 31 7.57 -61.94 -31.02
CA SER A 31 7.42 -61.45 -29.66
C SER A 31 8.72 -61.44 -28.83
N LEU A 32 8.83 -60.46 -27.91
CA LEU A 32 9.89 -60.30 -26.89
C LEU A 32 9.81 -61.36 -25.77
N PRO A 33 10.95 -61.79 -25.19
CA PRO A 33 10.98 -62.39 -23.86
C PRO A 33 11.67 -61.52 -22.79
N SER A 34 11.20 -61.70 -21.56
CA SER A 34 11.58 -61.09 -20.28
C SER A 34 12.99 -61.47 -19.76
N SER A 35 13.66 -60.53 -19.08
CA SER A 35 14.96 -60.65 -18.35
C SER A 35 14.97 -61.76 -17.26
N PRO A 36 16.12 -62.23 -16.68
CA PRO A 36 17.12 -61.40 -15.96
C PRO A 36 18.61 -61.87 -15.98
N HIS A 37 19.49 -61.02 -15.42
CA HIS A 37 20.86 -61.24 -14.88
C HIS A 37 22.11 -60.75 -15.66
N ALA A 38 22.76 -59.75 -15.02
CA ALA A 38 24.19 -59.55 -14.74
C ALA A 38 25.28 -59.74 -15.84
N LEU A 39 26.02 -58.64 -16.06
CA LEU A 39 27.34 -58.42 -16.70
C LEU A 39 28.36 -59.58 -16.57
N PRO A 40 29.26 -59.80 -17.57
CA PRO A 40 30.44 -58.93 -17.79
C PRO A 40 30.93 -58.74 -19.26
N ILE A 41 31.71 -57.67 -19.46
CA ILE A 41 32.59 -57.31 -20.62
C ILE A 41 33.93 -58.09 -20.43
N PRO A 42 34.75 -58.57 -21.43
CA PRO A 42 35.31 -57.83 -22.60
C PRO A 42 35.71 -58.61 -23.89
N SER A 43 36.26 -57.84 -24.86
CA SER A 43 37.35 -58.13 -25.83
C SER A 43 37.04 -58.45 -27.32
N ALA A 44 37.17 -57.39 -28.14
CA ALA A 44 38.01 -57.17 -29.35
C ALA A 44 38.37 -58.29 -30.37
N GLN A 45 38.63 -57.81 -31.60
CA GLN A 45 39.20 -58.45 -32.83
C GLN A 45 38.16 -58.99 -33.83
N GLY A 46 38.22 -58.76 -35.14
CA GLY A 46 39.11 -58.04 -36.05
C GLY A 46 38.45 -58.03 -37.45
N GLU A 47 38.65 -56.98 -38.24
CA GLU A 47 39.31 -57.02 -39.57
C GLU A 47 38.36 -56.85 -40.77
N ALA A 48 38.91 -56.15 -41.76
CA ALA A 48 38.28 -55.45 -42.87
C ALA A 48 38.20 -56.30 -44.16
N ALA A 49 37.35 -55.86 -45.11
CA ALA A 49 37.71 -55.52 -46.51
C ALA A 49 36.53 -55.67 -47.50
N GLY A 50 36.39 -54.72 -48.44
CA GLY A 50 35.68 -54.92 -49.71
C GLY A 50 35.04 -53.67 -50.35
N PHE A 51 35.82 -52.89 -51.12
CA PHE A 51 35.39 -51.77 -51.98
C PHE A 51 34.64 -52.25 -53.25
N VAL A 52 33.75 -51.40 -53.82
CA VAL A 52 33.79 -50.84 -55.21
C VAL A 52 32.54 -49.96 -55.45
N ALA A 53 32.76 -48.77 -56.03
CA ALA A 53 31.78 -47.70 -56.29
C ALA A 53 31.17 -47.70 -57.71
N SER A 54 29.95 -47.14 -57.85
CA SER A 54 29.45 -46.39 -59.05
C SER A 54 28.07 -45.77 -58.78
N PRO A 55 27.65 -44.72 -59.54
CA PRO A 55 26.94 -43.56 -59.01
C PRO A 55 25.47 -43.47 -59.45
N ALA A 56 24.78 -42.49 -58.85
CA ALA A 56 23.40 -42.07 -59.09
C ALA A 56 22.31 -42.90 -58.40
N ASP A 57 21.93 -42.47 -57.20
CA ASP A 57 20.55 -42.08 -56.94
C ASP A 57 20.45 -41.32 -55.61
N CYS A 58 20.11 -40.03 -55.69
CA CYS A 58 19.64 -39.24 -54.57
C CYS A 58 18.31 -39.82 -54.08
N SER A 59 18.37 -40.63 -53.02
CA SER A 59 17.19 -40.89 -52.19
C SER A 59 17.62 -41.01 -50.73
N VAL A 60 17.18 -40.02 -49.95
CA VAL A 60 16.98 -40.05 -48.49
C VAL A 60 18.10 -40.76 -47.70
N ARG A 61 19.15 -40.02 -47.33
CA ARG A 61 19.91 -40.39 -46.12
C ARG A 61 19.02 -40.07 -44.91
N PRO A 62 18.82 -41.00 -43.96
CA PRO A 62 18.14 -40.67 -42.71
C PRO A 62 18.96 -39.61 -41.95
N ALA A 63 18.26 -38.73 -41.24
CA ALA A 63 18.85 -37.79 -40.30
C ALA A 63 19.92 -38.48 -39.43
N CYS A 64 21.02 -37.76 -39.20
CA CYS A 64 22.21 -38.22 -38.48
C CYS A 64 21.85 -39.13 -37.28
N PRO A 65 22.30 -40.40 -37.24
CA PRO A 65 22.08 -41.23 -36.08
C PRO A 65 22.91 -40.63 -34.94
N VAL A 66 22.24 -40.15 -33.88
CA VAL A 66 22.88 -39.93 -32.58
C VAL A 66 23.30 -41.31 -32.08
N GLY A 67 24.48 -41.75 -32.52
CA GLY A 67 25.11 -42.98 -32.07
C GLY A 67 25.35 -42.95 -30.57
N ASP A 68 25.39 -44.14 -29.97
CA ASP A 68 25.65 -44.35 -28.56
C ASP A 68 27.15 -44.09 -28.27
N TYR A 69 27.54 -42.81 -28.16
CA TYR A 69 28.93 -42.41 -28.02
C TYR A 69 29.39 -42.46 -26.56
N LYS A 70 30.26 -43.42 -26.22
CA LYS A 70 30.97 -43.46 -24.93
C LYS A 70 32.15 -42.50 -24.93
N GLY A 71 31.95 -41.25 -24.50
CA GLY A 71 33.02 -40.25 -24.28
C GLY A 71 32.54 -38.81 -24.05
N ASP A 72 33.42 -37.97 -23.47
CA ASP A 72 33.21 -36.52 -23.26
C ASP A 72 33.42 -35.74 -24.56
N LEU A 73 32.37 -35.60 -25.37
CA LEU A 73 32.42 -34.95 -26.70
C LEU A 73 32.53 -33.42 -26.63
N PHE A 74 31.71 -32.77 -25.79
CA PHE A 74 31.70 -31.31 -25.64
C PHE A 74 32.57 -30.85 -24.46
N TRP A 75 33.28 -29.75 -24.65
CA TRP A 75 34.16 -29.14 -23.66
C TRP A 75 33.71 -27.69 -23.43
N LYS A 76 34.02 -27.15 -22.25
CA LYS A 76 33.77 -25.73 -21.98
C LYS A 76 35.00 -24.87 -22.20
N VAL A 77 34.77 -23.67 -22.67
CA VAL A 77 35.76 -22.59 -22.70
C VAL A 77 35.81 -21.92 -21.32
N ASP A 78 36.95 -22.02 -20.63
CA ASP A 78 37.18 -21.35 -19.34
C ASP A 78 37.92 -20.02 -19.57
N GLY A 79 37.17 -18.93 -19.76
CA GLY A 79 37.71 -17.59 -19.99
C GLY A 79 38.66 -17.09 -18.90
N ARG A 80 38.60 -17.64 -17.68
CA ARG A 80 39.56 -17.32 -16.60
C ARG A 80 40.96 -17.83 -16.90
N ARG A 81 41.10 -18.78 -17.82
CA ARG A 81 42.37 -19.35 -18.29
C ARG A 81 42.84 -18.73 -19.62
N ALA A 82 42.08 -17.82 -20.22
CA ALA A 82 42.53 -17.02 -21.36
C ALA A 82 43.79 -16.21 -21.01
N SER A 83 44.76 -16.19 -21.90
CA SER A 83 45.96 -15.37 -21.80
C SER A 83 45.65 -13.90 -22.15
N LEU A 84 46.56 -12.98 -21.79
CA LEU A 84 46.44 -11.58 -22.21
C LEU A 84 46.45 -11.44 -23.74
N LYS A 85 47.18 -12.32 -24.44
CA LYS A 85 47.22 -12.37 -25.91
C LYS A 85 45.83 -12.63 -26.48
N ASP A 86 45.07 -13.56 -25.90
CA ASP A 86 43.71 -13.88 -26.37
C ASP A 86 42.78 -12.66 -26.27
N PHE A 87 42.82 -11.92 -25.15
CA PHE A 87 42.02 -10.69 -25.00
C PHE A 87 42.41 -9.60 -26.00
N LEU A 88 43.71 -9.47 -26.31
CA LEU A 88 44.23 -8.51 -27.29
C LEU A 88 43.83 -8.86 -28.73
N LEU A 89 43.57 -10.13 -29.01
CA LEU A 89 43.07 -10.58 -30.31
C LEU A 89 41.59 -10.20 -30.51
N GLU A 90 40.78 -10.28 -29.45
CA GLU A 90 39.35 -9.89 -29.50
C GLU A 90 39.12 -8.37 -29.54
N THR A 91 39.88 -7.57 -28.78
CA THR A 91 39.70 -6.11 -28.77
C THR A 91 40.97 -5.34 -28.50
N LYS A 92 41.15 -4.23 -29.24
CA LYS A 92 42.24 -3.26 -29.02
C LYS A 92 41.85 -2.13 -28.06
N ASN A 93 40.64 -2.16 -27.48
CA ASN A 93 40.17 -1.10 -26.59
C ASN A 93 40.70 -1.32 -25.15
N PRO A 94 41.52 -0.40 -24.61
CA PRO A 94 42.18 -0.59 -23.31
C PRO A 94 41.20 -0.66 -22.14
N VAL A 95 40.05 0.02 -22.23
CA VAL A 95 39.01 0.00 -21.18
C VAL A 95 38.29 -1.34 -21.18
N LYS A 96 37.92 -1.88 -22.35
CA LYS A 96 37.31 -3.21 -22.43
C LYS A 96 38.26 -4.30 -21.96
N LEU A 97 39.55 -4.21 -22.32
CA LEU A 97 40.60 -5.12 -21.83
C LEU A 97 40.71 -5.08 -20.31
N LEU A 98 40.73 -3.89 -19.70
CA LEU A 98 40.79 -3.73 -18.25
C LEU A 98 39.56 -4.33 -17.55
N ILE A 99 38.36 -4.05 -18.07
CA ILE A 99 37.11 -4.62 -17.53
C ILE A 99 37.12 -6.14 -17.61
N MET A 100 37.49 -6.71 -18.77
CA MET A 100 37.49 -8.15 -18.95
C MET A 100 38.54 -8.84 -18.08
N PHE A 101 39.72 -8.22 -17.95
CA PHE A 101 40.76 -8.65 -17.03
C PHE A 101 40.26 -8.64 -15.58
N LEU A 102 39.58 -7.58 -15.15
CA LEU A 102 39.03 -7.47 -13.80
C LEU A 102 37.96 -8.54 -13.53
N LEU A 103 36.99 -8.72 -14.43
CA LEU A 103 35.92 -9.70 -14.27
C LEU A 103 36.45 -11.15 -14.23
N LEU A 104 37.39 -11.50 -15.11
CA LEU A 104 37.83 -12.89 -15.30
C LEU A 104 39.05 -13.27 -14.45
N LYS A 105 40.02 -12.37 -14.27
CA LYS A 105 41.26 -12.65 -13.53
C LYS A 105 41.19 -12.30 -12.06
N ILE A 106 40.56 -11.16 -11.73
CA ILE A 106 40.44 -10.70 -10.33
C ILE A 106 39.19 -11.28 -9.68
N LEU A 107 38.01 -11.03 -10.26
CA LEU A 107 36.72 -11.45 -9.71
C LEU A 107 36.37 -12.93 -10.00
N ARG A 108 37.14 -13.58 -10.89
CA ARG A 108 37.01 -15.01 -11.27
C ARG A 108 35.59 -15.40 -11.70
N LEU A 109 34.86 -14.48 -12.31
CA LEU A 109 33.51 -14.72 -12.80
C LEU A 109 33.55 -15.70 -13.98
N PRO A 110 32.71 -16.76 -14.00
CA PRO A 110 32.61 -17.66 -15.14
C PRO A 110 31.70 -17.03 -16.21
N LEU A 111 32.30 -16.28 -17.14
CA LEU A 111 31.56 -15.72 -18.27
C LEU A 111 31.48 -16.74 -19.42
N PRO A 112 30.34 -16.82 -20.14
CA PRO A 112 30.22 -17.64 -21.34
C PRO A 112 31.15 -17.11 -22.44
N ALA A 113 31.79 -18.03 -23.16
CA ALA A 113 32.68 -17.73 -24.28
C ALA A 113 32.49 -18.78 -25.37
N SER A 114 32.74 -18.39 -26.62
CA SER A 114 32.80 -19.27 -27.79
C SER A 114 34.07 -18.95 -28.57
N THR A 115 34.64 -19.95 -29.23
CA THR A 115 35.83 -19.84 -30.08
C THR A 115 35.47 -20.17 -31.53
N ASP A 116 36.31 -19.77 -32.50
CA ASP A 116 36.13 -20.11 -33.92
C ASP A 116 36.38 -21.60 -34.14
N ASP A 117 37.35 -22.18 -33.44
CA ASP A 117 37.51 -23.62 -33.28
C ASP A 117 36.56 -24.14 -32.19
N PRO A 118 35.67 -25.08 -32.51
CA PRO A 118 34.67 -25.60 -31.58
C PRO A 118 35.36 -26.35 -30.42
N PRO A 119 34.89 -26.22 -29.17
CA PRO A 119 35.43 -26.96 -28.04
C PRO A 119 34.87 -28.40 -28.03
N VAL A 120 35.12 -29.16 -29.09
CA VAL A 120 34.71 -30.57 -29.23
C VAL A 120 35.93 -31.45 -29.43
N SER A 121 35.93 -32.65 -28.84
CA SER A 121 37.07 -33.56 -28.92
C SER A 121 37.21 -34.27 -30.27
N ASP A 122 36.14 -34.31 -31.05
CA ASP A 122 36.07 -34.97 -32.35
C ASP A 122 35.07 -34.24 -33.26
N LEU A 123 35.39 -34.16 -34.56
CA LEU A 123 34.56 -33.53 -35.58
C LEU A 123 33.70 -34.53 -36.36
N ALA A 124 34.10 -35.81 -36.41
CA ALA A 124 33.41 -36.82 -37.21
C ALA A 124 31.89 -36.93 -36.92
N PRO A 125 31.40 -36.79 -35.66
CA PRO A 125 29.96 -36.83 -35.38
C PRO A 125 29.15 -35.66 -35.96
N PHE A 126 29.83 -34.61 -36.40
CA PHE A 126 29.22 -33.38 -36.91
C PHE A 126 29.30 -33.26 -38.43
N GLU A 127 29.88 -34.26 -39.12
CA GLU A 127 29.90 -34.32 -40.59
C GLU A 127 28.48 -34.57 -41.13
N GLY A 128 28.02 -33.72 -42.04
CA GLY A 128 26.68 -33.82 -42.61
C GLY A 128 26.24 -32.57 -43.35
N ASP A 129 25.00 -32.58 -43.84
CA ASP A 129 24.44 -31.49 -44.63
C ASP A 129 24.29 -30.19 -43.81
N LEU A 130 24.55 -29.05 -44.46
CA LEU A 130 24.40 -27.73 -43.85
C LEU A 130 22.96 -27.23 -44.01
N PHE A 131 22.23 -27.08 -42.91
CA PHE A 131 20.86 -26.57 -42.91
C PHE A 131 20.65 -25.48 -41.86
N ASP A 132 19.51 -24.78 -41.97
CA ASP A 132 18.95 -23.90 -40.91
C ASP A 132 19.87 -22.72 -40.52
N MET A 133 20.71 -22.28 -41.48
CA MET A 133 21.45 -21.02 -41.43
C MET A 133 20.50 -19.86 -41.84
N PRO A 134 20.59 -18.66 -41.21
CA PRO A 134 19.73 -17.56 -41.60
C PRO A 134 20.02 -17.08 -43.03
N GLU A 135 18.96 -16.71 -43.75
CA GLU A 135 18.97 -16.41 -45.20
C GLU A 135 20.11 -15.48 -45.65
N LYS A 136 20.35 -14.40 -44.91
CA LYS A 136 21.42 -13.44 -45.23
C LYS A 136 22.82 -14.07 -45.14
N GLN A 137 23.04 -14.94 -44.16
CA GLN A 137 24.31 -15.64 -43.96
C GLN A 137 24.48 -16.75 -44.98
N THR A 138 23.41 -17.45 -45.34
CA THR A 138 23.41 -18.45 -46.42
C THR A 138 23.89 -17.83 -47.73
N ILE A 139 23.34 -16.69 -48.13
CA ILE A 139 23.75 -15.99 -49.37
C ILE A 139 25.25 -15.66 -49.35
N LEU A 140 25.78 -15.15 -48.23
CA LEU A 140 27.20 -14.80 -48.13
C LEU A 140 28.10 -16.05 -48.07
N PHE A 141 27.62 -17.12 -47.44
CA PHE A 141 28.33 -18.38 -47.34
C PHE A 141 28.45 -19.05 -48.70
N ASP A 142 27.35 -19.12 -49.45
CA ASP A 142 27.30 -19.67 -50.80
C ASP A 142 28.19 -18.86 -51.76
N GLN A 143 28.13 -17.51 -51.71
CA GLN A 143 29.02 -16.66 -52.50
C GLN A 143 30.51 -16.94 -52.26
N MET A 144 30.91 -17.14 -51.00
CA MET A 144 32.30 -17.44 -50.68
C MET A 144 32.73 -18.85 -51.10
N ALA A 145 31.80 -19.82 -51.06
CA ALA A 145 32.05 -21.16 -51.55
C ALA A 145 32.20 -21.17 -53.08
N ASP A 146 31.32 -20.47 -53.81
CA ASP A 146 31.41 -20.31 -55.27
C ASP A 146 32.75 -19.67 -55.68
N GLU A 147 33.18 -18.60 -55.00
CA GLU A 147 34.48 -17.96 -55.27
C GLU A 147 35.68 -18.88 -54.96
N MET A 148 35.55 -19.84 -54.03
CA MET A 148 36.57 -20.86 -53.81
C MET A 148 36.60 -21.89 -54.94
N GLU A 149 35.45 -22.30 -55.46
CA GLU A 149 35.37 -23.18 -56.63
C GLU A 149 36.06 -22.54 -57.84
N ASP A 150 35.82 -21.25 -58.07
CA ASP A 150 36.51 -20.46 -59.11
C ASP A 150 38.04 -20.42 -58.92
N CYS A 151 38.53 -20.59 -57.69
CA CYS A 151 39.96 -20.65 -57.36
C CYS A 151 40.57 -22.06 -57.49
N GLY A 152 39.82 -23.05 -57.98
CA GLY A 152 40.30 -24.43 -58.17
C GLY A 152 40.09 -25.34 -56.96
N PHE A 153 39.20 -24.99 -56.02
CA PHE A 153 38.84 -25.86 -54.91
C PHE A 153 37.66 -26.77 -55.28
N ASP A 154 37.88 -28.09 -55.21
CA ASP A 154 36.90 -29.14 -55.46
C ASP A 154 36.66 -29.99 -54.20
N SER A 155 35.61 -30.81 -54.20
CA SER A 155 35.34 -31.81 -53.16
C SER A 155 35.14 -31.25 -51.74
N SER A 156 33.90 -31.21 -51.24
CA SER A 156 33.58 -30.62 -49.94
C SER A 156 33.32 -31.65 -48.82
N VAL A 157 33.85 -31.36 -47.63
CA VAL A 157 33.45 -31.99 -46.36
C VAL A 157 32.81 -30.91 -45.48
N THR A 158 31.57 -31.14 -45.06
CA THR A 158 30.76 -30.17 -44.33
C THR A 158 30.57 -30.58 -42.88
N HIS A 159 30.65 -29.61 -41.96
CA HIS A 159 30.41 -29.83 -40.54
C HIS A 159 29.40 -28.82 -39.99
N MET A 160 28.44 -29.30 -39.21
CA MET A 160 27.51 -28.44 -38.47
C MET A 160 27.54 -28.79 -36.97
N ILE A 161 28.01 -27.84 -36.16
CA ILE A 161 28.24 -28.04 -34.73
C ILE A 161 27.33 -27.09 -33.96
N GLU A 162 26.31 -27.65 -33.33
CA GLU A 162 25.45 -26.90 -32.43
C GLU A 162 25.81 -27.19 -30.97
N ASP A 163 26.35 -26.18 -30.28
CA ASP A 163 26.76 -26.28 -28.88
C ASP A 163 25.80 -25.48 -27.98
N GLY A 164 24.95 -26.20 -27.24
CA GLY A 164 24.04 -25.62 -26.26
C GLY A 164 24.68 -25.08 -24.99
N HIS A 165 25.94 -25.44 -24.70
CA HIS A 165 26.68 -24.93 -23.56
C HIS A 165 27.29 -23.56 -23.87
N CYS A 166 27.95 -23.43 -25.03
CA CYS A 166 28.52 -22.17 -25.51
C CYS A 166 27.49 -21.24 -26.19
N ASN A 167 26.26 -21.73 -26.43
CA ASN A 167 25.21 -21.06 -27.20
C ASN A 167 25.71 -20.62 -28.58
N SER A 168 26.45 -21.50 -29.25
CA SER A 168 27.01 -21.24 -30.58
C SER A 168 26.55 -22.29 -31.58
N THR A 169 26.52 -21.89 -32.84
CA THR A 169 26.31 -22.78 -33.98
C THR A 169 27.42 -22.48 -34.98
N ILE A 170 28.14 -23.51 -35.41
CA ILE A 170 29.24 -23.39 -36.36
C ILE A 170 28.90 -24.22 -37.60
N TRP A 171 29.04 -23.61 -38.76
CA TRP A 171 28.94 -24.26 -40.07
C TRP A 171 30.27 -24.14 -40.79
N TRP A 172 30.82 -25.27 -41.22
CA TRP A 172 32.05 -25.33 -42.01
C TRP A 172 31.79 -26.07 -43.31
N ILE A 173 32.38 -25.55 -44.38
CA ILE A 173 32.65 -26.29 -45.61
C ILE A 173 34.15 -26.26 -45.83
N SER A 174 34.78 -27.43 -45.92
CA SER A 174 36.20 -27.57 -46.22
C SER A 174 36.36 -28.23 -47.57
N MET A 175 37.16 -27.65 -48.45
CA MET A 175 37.31 -28.00 -49.86
C MET A 175 38.78 -28.27 -50.16
N ARG A 176 39.06 -29.20 -51.06
CA ARG A 176 40.41 -29.57 -51.48
C ARG A 176 40.81 -28.75 -52.71
N HIS A 177 42.02 -28.20 -52.77
CA HIS A 177 42.49 -27.58 -54.01
C HIS A 177 42.88 -28.65 -55.04
N GLU A 178 42.66 -28.39 -56.34
CA GLU A 178 42.98 -29.30 -57.45
C GLU A 178 44.47 -29.71 -57.49
N SER A 179 45.36 -28.84 -57.02
CA SER A 179 46.81 -29.14 -56.91
C SER A 179 47.14 -30.19 -55.85
N GLY A 180 46.20 -30.49 -54.96
CA GLY A 180 46.40 -31.38 -53.81
C GLY A 180 47.32 -30.81 -52.72
N THR A 181 47.67 -29.53 -52.74
CA THR A 181 48.64 -28.94 -51.77
C THR A 181 47.99 -28.16 -50.63
N SER A 182 46.69 -27.87 -50.72
CA SER A 182 45.99 -27.00 -49.76
C SER A 182 44.53 -27.39 -49.61
N MET A 183 43.95 -27.11 -48.45
CA MET A 183 42.51 -27.07 -48.25
C MET A 183 42.03 -25.63 -48.04
N GLY A 184 40.87 -25.30 -48.59
CA GLY A 184 40.13 -24.07 -48.33
C GLY A 184 38.99 -24.36 -47.35
N ARG A 185 38.67 -23.43 -46.47
CA ARG A 185 37.55 -23.55 -45.54
C ARG A 185 36.76 -22.26 -45.49
N VAL A 186 35.45 -22.33 -45.71
CA VAL A 186 34.51 -21.25 -45.36
C VAL A 186 33.86 -21.62 -44.03
N ALA A 187 33.84 -20.66 -43.12
CA ALA A 187 33.31 -20.85 -41.77
C ALA A 187 32.31 -19.75 -41.42
N VAL A 188 31.17 -20.17 -40.87
CA VAL A 188 30.19 -19.29 -40.22
C VAL A 188 30.04 -19.72 -38.79
N ARG A 189 30.15 -18.75 -37.88
CA ARG A 189 29.83 -18.92 -36.47
C ARG A 189 28.75 -17.96 -36.04
N GLU A 190 27.63 -18.51 -35.64
CA GLU A 190 26.58 -17.81 -34.91
C GLU A 190 26.87 -17.91 -33.41
N TRP A 191 26.89 -16.77 -32.72
CA TRP A 191 26.97 -16.74 -31.26
C TRP A 191 25.72 -16.10 -30.66
N ARG A 192 24.85 -16.96 -30.13
CA ARG A 192 23.52 -16.61 -29.58
C ARG A 192 23.58 -15.98 -28.19
N ALA A 193 24.77 -15.99 -27.55
CA ALA A 193 24.96 -15.32 -26.25
C ALA A 193 25.02 -13.78 -26.37
N ASN A 194 25.42 -13.23 -27.52
CA ASN A 194 25.41 -11.78 -27.77
C ASN A 194 24.02 -11.30 -28.23
N ARG A 195 23.63 -10.07 -27.84
CA ARG A 195 22.40 -9.41 -28.35
C ARG A 195 22.69 -7.98 -28.82
N PRO A 196 22.57 -7.67 -30.13
CA PRO A 196 22.10 -8.55 -31.22
C PRO A 196 23.03 -9.75 -31.45
N VAL A 197 22.46 -10.86 -31.96
CA VAL A 197 23.20 -12.09 -32.27
C VAL A 197 24.38 -11.74 -33.17
N SER A 198 25.56 -12.21 -32.77
CA SER A 198 26.79 -11.94 -33.51
C SER A 198 27.05 -13.07 -34.49
N TYR A 199 27.33 -12.70 -35.74
CA TYR A 199 27.72 -13.63 -36.79
C TYR A 199 29.13 -13.31 -37.22
N HIS A 200 29.97 -14.34 -37.29
CA HIS A 200 31.32 -14.27 -37.83
C HIS A 200 31.35 -15.16 -39.05
N ILE A 201 31.69 -14.59 -40.21
CA ILE A 201 31.82 -15.31 -41.46
C ILE A 201 33.19 -14.98 -42.06
N GLY A 202 33.85 -15.98 -42.62
CA GLY A 202 35.07 -15.78 -43.36
C GLY A 202 35.63 -17.07 -43.96
N CYS A 203 36.82 -16.96 -44.51
CA CYS A 203 37.53 -18.05 -45.16
C CYS A 203 38.96 -18.19 -44.67
N SER A 204 39.49 -19.40 -44.79
CA SER A 204 40.90 -19.71 -44.53
C SER A 204 41.44 -20.75 -45.51
N PHE A 205 42.72 -20.63 -45.87
CA PHE A 205 43.45 -21.66 -46.60
C PHE A 205 44.52 -22.27 -45.71
N ILE A 206 44.66 -23.59 -45.77
CA ILE A 206 45.48 -24.38 -44.86
C ILE A 206 46.30 -25.38 -45.68
N SER A 207 47.61 -25.40 -45.46
CA SER A 207 48.53 -26.41 -46.02
C SER A 207 49.32 -27.05 -44.89
N ALA A 208 49.34 -28.37 -44.84
CA ALA A 208 50.22 -29.12 -43.94
C ALA A 208 51.60 -29.31 -44.56
N LEU A 209 52.63 -29.16 -43.75
CA LEU A 209 54.02 -29.38 -44.13
C LEU A 209 54.54 -30.69 -43.52
N ASP A 210 55.45 -31.38 -44.20
CA ASP A 210 55.96 -32.70 -43.75
C ASP A 210 56.75 -32.62 -42.41
N ASP A 211 57.09 -31.41 -41.96
CA ASP A 211 57.73 -31.16 -40.66
C ASP A 211 56.73 -30.99 -39.50
N GLY A 212 55.44 -31.20 -39.76
CA GLY A 212 54.35 -31.11 -38.79
C GLY A 212 53.86 -29.68 -38.49
N ARG A 213 54.27 -28.69 -39.31
CA ARG A 213 53.74 -27.33 -39.25
C ARG A 213 52.58 -27.13 -40.21
N TYR A 214 51.69 -26.20 -39.87
CA TYR A 214 50.57 -25.80 -40.72
C TYR A 214 50.74 -24.35 -41.14
N LEU A 215 50.70 -24.08 -42.43
CA LEU A 215 50.60 -22.71 -42.95
C LEU A 215 49.12 -22.37 -43.08
N VAL A 216 48.68 -21.29 -42.42
CA VAL A 216 47.27 -20.90 -42.38
C VAL A 216 47.14 -19.43 -42.78
N THR A 217 46.42 -19.16 -43.86
CA THR A 217 45.98 -17.80 -44.19
C THR A 217 44.49 -17.66 -43.89
N THR A 218 44.07 -16.56 -43.29
CA THR A 218 42.64 -16.36 -42.94
C THR A 218 42.19 -14.91 -43.07
N SER A 219 40.93 -14.73 -43.46
CA SER A 219 40.26 -13.42 -43.42
C SER A 219 39.61 -13.12 -42.06
N MET A 220 39.43 -14.14 -41.21
CA MET A 220 38.79 -13.99 -39.90
C MET A 220 39.75 -13.45 -38.83
N PRO A 221 39.25 -12.66 -37.84
CA PRO A 221 40.01 -12.38 -36.63
C PRO A 221 40.18 -13.66 -35.81
N PRO A 222 41.41 -14.09 -35.48
CA PRO A 222 41.57 -15.17 -34.52
C PRO A 222 41.04 -14.72 -33.16
N ASP A 223 40.27 -15.54 -32.49
CA ASP A 223 39.68 -15.25 -31.18
C ASP A 223 40.36 -15.99 -30.02
N ALA A 224 41.29 -16.89 -30.34
CA ALA A 224 42.21 -17.51 -29.41
C ALA A 224 43.62 -17.59 -30.00
N SER A 225 44.63 -17.75 -29.15
CA SER A 225 46.01 -17.95 -29.57
C SER A 225 46.20 -19.36 -30.14
N TRP A 226 46.96 -19.48 -31.21
CA TRP A 226 47.28 -20.76 -31.85
C TRP A 226 48.67 -21.28 -31.41
N PRO A 227 48.95 -22.59 -31.49
CA PRO A 227 50.27 -23.14 -31.18
C PRO A 227 51.32 -22.66 -32.18
N SER A 228 52.59 -22.65 -31.79
CA SER A 228 53.69 -22.19 -32.65
C SER A 228 53.94 -23.06 -33.88
N THR A 229 53.36 -24.26 -33.93
CA THR A 229 53.36 -25.12 -35.13
C THR A 229 52.42 -24.63 -36.22
N PHE A 230 51.52 -23.68 -35.92
CA PHE A 230 50.61 -23.08 -36.88
C PHE A 230 51.12 -21.67 -37.22
N GLU A 231 51.58 -21.52 -38.45
CA GLU A 231 52.01 -20.25 -39.00
C GLU A 231 50.81 -19.49 -39.56
N LEU A 232 50.20 -18.67 -38.70
CA LEU A 232 48.97 -17.93 -39.00
C LEU A 232 49.24 -16.55 -39.58
N HIS A 233 48.77 -16.31 -40.81
CA HIS A 233 48.80 -15.01 -41.49
C HIS A 233 47.38 -14.50 -41.74
N ARG A 234 47.09 -13.26 -41.32
CA ARG A 234 45.73 -12.71 -41.38
C ARG A 234 45.65 -11.54 -42.36
N TYR A 235 44.70 -11.61 -43.28
CA TYR A 235 44.38 -10.54 -44.25
C TYR A 235 42.89 -10.16 -44.13
N PRO A 236 42.55 -9.16 -43.29
CA PRO A 236 41.16 -8.80 -43.05
C PRO A 236 40.50 -8.21 -44.32
N LYS A 237 39.24 -8.59 -44.57
CA LYS A 237 38.41 -8.10 -45.69
C LYS A 237 38.89 -8.50 -47.09
N SER A 238 39.83 -9.44 -47.22
CA SER A 238 40.21 -10.02 -48.51
C SER A 238 39.13 -10.98 -49.01
N SER A 239 38.85 -10.96 -50.32
CA SER A 239 38.02 -12.00 -50.95
C SER A 239 38.76 -13.35 -50.95
N PRO A 240 38.04 -14.48 -51.06
CA PRO A 240 38.65 -15.80 -51.29
C PRO A 240 39.79 -15.81 -52.32
N ASN A 241 39.62 -15.18 -53.48
CA ASN A 241 40.67 -15.11 -54.51
C ASN A 241 41.91 -14.29 -54.08
N GLU A 242 41.73 -13.11 -53.48
CA GLU A 242 42.85 -12.31 -52.96
C GLU A 242 43.61 -13.06 -51.86
N LEU A 243 42.88 -13.71 -50.95
CA LEU A 243 43.44 -14.48 -49.86
C LEU A 243 44.20 -15.72 -50.38
N TRP A 244 43.71 -16.35 -51.44
CA TRP A 244 44.38 -17.48 -52.08
C TRP A 244 45.72 -17.08 -52.72
N ASN A 245 45.77 -15.94 -53.41
CA ASN A 245 47.02 -15.40 -53.94
C ASN A 245 48.06 -15.11 -52.85
N HIS A 246 47.61 -14.59 -51.71
CA HIS A 246 48.47 -14.43 -50.53
C HIS A 246 48.97 -15.78 -50.02
N HIS A 247 48.08 -16.78 -49.91
CA HIS A 247 48.45 -18.13 -49.48
C HIS A 247 49.51 -18.76 -50.38
N GLN A 248 49.33 -18.70 -51.69
CA GLN A 248 50.30 -19.22 -52.66
C GLN A 248 51.68 -18.56 -52.53
N THR A 249 51.71 -17.23 -52.34
CA THR A 249 52.97 -16.49 -52.15
C THR A 249 53.72 -16.97 -50.89
N MET A 250 52.98 -17.25 -49.82
CA MET A 250 53.55 -17.74 -48.56
C MET A 250 53.89 -19.23 -48.61
N LEU A 251 53.23 -20.00 -49.48
CA LEU A 251 53.46 -21.42 -49.66
C LEU A 251 54.66 -21.70 -50.58
N ALA A 252 54.98 -20.81 -51.52
CA ALA A 252 56.07 -20.97 -52.49
C ALA A 252 57.45 -21.31 -51.88
N PRO A 253 57.89 -20.72 -50.74
CA PRO A 253 59.15 -21.12 -50.09
C PRO A 253 59.16 -22.56 -49.53
N HIS A 254 57.99 -23.19 -49.40
CA HIS A 254 57.78 -24.49 -48.77
C HIS A 254 57.41 -25.60 -49.76
N GLU A 255 57.44 -25.34 -51.08
CA GLU A 255 56.95 -26.24 -52.14
C GLU A 255 57.50 -27.68 -52.06
N ALA A 256 58.72 -27.87 -51.58
CA ALA A 256 59.36 -29.19 -51.46
C ALA A 256 58.97 -29.99 -50.20
N ASN A 257 58.11 -29.45 -49.32
CA ASN A 257 57.82 -29.99 -47.99
C ASN A 257 56.32 -29.94 -47.66
N ILE A 258 55.45 -30.08 -48.67
CA ILE A 258 53.99 -29.99 -48.52
C ILE A 258 53.38 -31.39 -48.57
N GLN A 259 52.55 -31.70 -47.58
CA GLN A 259 51.78 -32.94 -47.55
C GLN A 259 50.72 -32.93 -48.66
N THR A 260 50.65 -34.01 -49.43
CA THR A 260 49.72 -34.13 -50.56
C THR A 260 48.34 -34.61 -50.11
N ILE A 261 47.29 -33.96 -50.61
CA ILE A 261 45.87 -34.25 -50.40
C ILE A 261 45.30 -34.81 -51.71
N SER A 262 45.30 -36.13 -51.85
CA SER A 262 44.94 -36.83 -53.09
C SER A 262 43.47 -37.24 -53.13
N SER A 263 42.83 -37.39 -51.96
CA SER A 263 41.46 -37.89 -51.83
C SER A 263 40.62 -37.08 -50.84
N THR A 264 39.30 -37.31 -50.84
CA THR A 264 38.40 -36.76 -49.81
C THR A 264 38.71 -37.33 -48.42
N ASP A 265 39.25 -38.55 -48.34
CA ASP A 265 39.64 -39.15 -47.06
C ASP A 265 40.92 -38.48 -46.51
N ASP A 266 41.88 -38.15 -47.37
CA ASP A 266 43.07 -37.36 -47.01
C ASP A 266 42.64 -35.95 -46.52
N LEU A 267 41.61 -35.36 -47.14
CA LEU A 267 41.03 -34.10 -46.68
C LEU A 267 40.38 -34.25 -45.29
N ARG A 268 39.65 -35.33 -45.02
CA ARG A 268 39.08 -35.59 -43.68
C ARG A 268 40.17 -35.77 -42.63
N GLU A 269 41.22 -36.51 -42.96
CA GLU A 269 42.37 -36.72 -42.07
C GLU A 269 43.04 -35.39 -41.75
N LEU A 270 43.32 -34.57 -42.77
CA LEU A 270 43.89 -33.23 -42.58
C LEU A 270 43.00 -32.33 -41.70
N ILE A 271 41.68 -32.35 -41.90
CA ILE A 271 40.72 -31.59 -41.07
C ILE A 271 40.79 -32.05 -39.61
N ALA A 272 40.78 -33.37 -39.39
CA ALA A 272 40.82 -33.95 -38.06
C ALA A 272 42.14 -33.67 -37.34
N GLU A 273 43.28 -33.80 -38.01
CA GLU A 273 44.61 -33.50 -37.47
C GLU A 273 44.78 -32.03 -37.12
N HIS A 274 44.37 -31.13 -38.04
CA HIS A 274 44.40 -29.69 -37.82
C HIS A 274 43.57 -29.31 -36.57
N HIS A 275 42.35 -29.85 -36.46
CA HIS A 275 41.47 -29.63 -35.30
C HIS A 275 42.07 -30.19 -34.00
N ALA A 276 42.57 -31.43 -34.04
CA ALA A 276 43.19 -32.07 -32.89
C ALA A 276 44.39 -31.27 -32.36
N GLY A 277 45.24 -30.73 -33.25
CA GLY A 277 46.37 -29.88 -32.88
C GLY A 277 45.97 -28.62 -32.10
N LEU A 278 44.89 -27.96 -32.53
CA LEU A 278 44.35 -26.76 -31.85
C LEU A 278 43.63 -27.12 -30.54
N PHE A 279 42.82 -28.17 -30.57
CA PHE A 279 42.09 -28.68 -29.41
C PHE A 279 43.05 -29.11 -28.27
N ASP A 280 44.09 -29.89 -28.59
CA ASP A 280 45.09 -30.35 -27.64
C ASP A 280 45.85 -29.19 -27.00
N TYR A 281 46.24 -28.20 -27.80
CA TYR A 281 46.89 -27.00 -27.30
C TYR A 281 46.01 -26.26 -26.28
N HIS A 282 44.71 -26.11 -26.57
CA HIS A 282 43.77 -25.47 -25.65
C HIS A 282 43.47 -26.29 -24.40
N CYS A 283 43.44 -27.62 -24.50
CA CYS A 283 43.32 -28.52 -23.35
C CYS A 283 44.54 -28.44 -22.43
N ARG A 284 45.77 -28.48 -22.97
CA ARG A 284 47.02 -28.43 -22.18
C ARG A 284 47.15 -27.15 -21.35
N ARG A 285 46.71 -26.00 -21.88
CA ARG A 285 46.68 -24.73 -21.15
C ARG A 285 45.45 -24.56 -20.24
N GLY A 286 44.57 -25.55 -20.21
CA GLY A 286 43.35 -25.58 -19.39
C GLY A 286 42.27 -24.58 -19.83
N PHE A 287 42.35 -24.07 -21.06
CA PHE A 287 41.37 -23.18 -21.66
C PHE A 287 40.14 -23.95 -22.12
N PHE A 288 40.32 -25.16 -22.66
CA PHE A 288 39.26 -26.14 -22.79
C PHE A 288 39.27 -27.08 -21.58
N ARG A 289 38.10 -27.36 -21.02
CA ARG A 289 37.92 -28.24 -19.86
C ARG A 289 36.76 -29.22 -20.06
N PRO A 290 36.85 -30.43 -19.52
CA PRO A 290 35.81 -31.42 -19.71
C PRO A 290 34.52 -30.96 -19.02
N LEU A 291 33.40 -31.17 -19.69
CA LEU A 291 32.07 -30.98 -19.11
C LEU A 291 31.70 -32.18 -18.24
N LYS A 292 30.89 -31.95 -17.20
CA LYS A 292 30.30 -33.04 -16.42
C LYS A 292 29.21 -33.73 -17.25
N SER A 293 28.86 -34.97 -16.92
CA SER A 293 27.84 -35.76 -17.62
C SER A 293 26.49 -35.03 -17.80
N GLU A 294 26.03 -34.27 -16.80
CA GLU A 294 24.81 -33.46 -16.91
C GLU A 294 24.97 -32.28 -17.88
N ASP A 295 26.12 -31.63 -17.89
CA ASP A 295 26.42 -30.51 -18.80
C ASP A 295 26.65 -31.00 -20.25
N GLN A 296 27.16 -32.21 -20.44
CA GLN A 296 27.28 -32.87 -21.75
C GLN A 296 25.90 -33.04 -22.41
N LEU A 297 24.90 -33.49 -21.63
CA LEU A 297 23.53 -33.65 -22.13
C LEU A 297 22.95 -32.28 -22.52
N ARG A 298 23.19 -31.26 -21.70
CA ARG A 298 22.76 -29.88 -21.98
C ARG A 298 23.42 -29.31 -23.25
N ALA A 299 24.70 -29.60 -23.49
CA ALA A 299 25.39 -29.18 -24.70
C ALA A 299 24.78 -29.82 -25.96
N LYS A 300 24.37 -31.09 -25.87
CA LYS A 300 23.72 -31.85 -26.95
C LYS A 300 22.24 -31.51 -27.15
N GLN A 301 21.56 -30.98 -26.13
CA GLN A 301 20.10 -30.84 -26.12
C GLN A 301 19.54 -30.00 -27.29
N PRO A 302 20.13 -28.85 -27.69
CA PRO A 302 19.59 -28.08 -28.81
C PRO A 302 19.62 -28.85 -30.14
N ALA A 303 20.69 -29.60 -30.41
CA ALA A 303 20.78 -30.44 -31.59
C ALA A 303 19.71 -31.55 -31.57
N ILE A 304 19.50 -32.18 -30.40
CA ILE A 304 18.46 -33.20 -30.20
C ILE A 304 17.05 -32.60 -30.38
N ASP A 305 16.78 -31.46 -29.76
CA ASP A 305 15.52 -30.73 -29.86
C ASP A 305 15.23 -30.33 -31.31
N ARG A 306 16.25 -29.92 -32.07
CA ARG A 306 16.14 -29.57 -33.49
C ARG A 306 15.73 -30.77 -34.33
N VAL A 307 16.39 -31.92 -34.16
CA VAL A 307 16.04 -33.16 -34.87
C VAL A 307 14.61 -33.58 -34.55
N ILE A 308 14.24 -33.58 -33.27
CA ILE A 308 12.88 -33.90 -32.82
C ILE A 308 11.85 -32.94 -33.42
N ARG A 309 12.18 -31.65 -33.50
CA ARG A 309 11.31 -30.61 -34.08
C ARG A 309 11.13 -30.78 -35.58
N ILE A 310 12.20 -31.01 -36.33
CA ILE A 310 12.15 -31.24 -37.78
C ILE A 310 11.32 -32.49 -38.09
N GLU A 311 11.55 -33.58 -37.35
CA GLU A 311 10.78 -34.82 -37.49
C GLU A 311 9.28 -34.58 -37.22
N ALA A 312 8.95 -33.83 -36.17
CA ALA A 312 7.57 -33.47 -35.87
C ALA A 312 6.95 -32.53 -36.93
N LEU A 313 7.71 -31.62 -37.52
CA LEU A 313 7.25 -30.77 -38.62
C LEU A 313 6.95 -31.60 -39.87
N ASN A 314 7.85 -32.51 -40.25
CA ASN A 314 7.65 -33.44 -41.36
C ASN A 314 6.39 -34.31 -41.15
N GLN A 315 6.21 -34.82 -39.93
CA GLN A 315 5.02 -35.63 -39.58
C GLN A 315 3.73 -34.80 -39.60
N ARG A 316 3.78 -33.53 -39.19
CA ARG A 316 2.63 -32.61 -39.27
C ARG A 316 2.29 -32.25 -40.70
N GLU A 317 3.27 -31.96 -41.54
CA GLU A 317 3.07 -31.70 -42.96
C GLU A 317 2.41 -32.91 -43.64
N ALA A 318 2.94 -34.11 -43.39
CA ALA A 318 2.36 -35.34 -43.88
C ALA A 318 0.94 -35.62 -43.33
N ALA A 319 0.62 -35.20 -42.09
CA ALA A 319 -0.72 -35.33 -41.51
C ALA A 319 -1.72 -34.33 -42.14
N LEU A 320 -1.26 -33.09 -42.41
CA LEU A 320 -2.05 -32.07 -43.11
C LEU A 320 -2.37 -32.49 -44.54
N GLU A 321 -1.41 -33.08 -45.26
CA GLU A 321 -1.61 -33.67 -46.58
C GLU A 321 -2.62 -34.83 -46.58
N ARG A 322 -2.75 -35.55 -45.45
CA ARG A 322 -3.72 -36.63 -45.25
C ARG A 322 -5.08 -36.16 -44.71
N GLY A 323 -5.25 -34.87 -44.39
CA GLY A 323 -6.46 -34.33 -43.76
C GLY A 323 -6.68 -34.80 -42.31
N GLU A 324 -5.63 -35.27 -41.64
CA GLU A 324 -5.65 -35.72 -40.26
C GLU A 324 -5.39 -34.55 -39.30
N THR A 325 -5.79 -34.70 -38.03
CA THR A 325 -5.39 -33.71 -37.01
C THR A 325 -3.88 -33.80 -36.79
N PRO A 326 -3.13 -32.71 -37.02
CA PRO A 326 -1.68 -32.74 -36.95
C PRO A 326 -1.21 -33.09 -35.53
N PRO A 327 -0.20 -33.97 -35.38
CA PRO A 327 0.31 -34.32 -34.06
C PRO A 327 0.82 -33.07 -33.31
N PRO A 328 0.67 -33.03 -31.98
CA PRO A 328 1.16 -31.91 -31.17
C PRO A 328 2.69 -31.78 -31.30
N MET A 329 3.19 -30.54 -31.26
CA MET A 329 4.63 -30.30 -31.31
C MET A 329 5.31 -30.84 -30.03
N PRO A 330 6.48 -31.47 -30.15
CA PRO A 330 7.26 -31.91 -29.00
C PRO A 330 7.78 -30.72 -28.18
N ILE A 331 7.77 -30.90 -26.86
CA ILE A 331 8.26 -29.96 -25.83
C ILE A 331 9.77 -29.77 -26.00
N SER A 332 10.27 -28.53 -25.95
CA SER A 332 11.72 -28.29 -26.01
C SER A 332 12.36 -28.72 -24.68
N GLY A 333 13.41 -29.54 -24.75
CA GLY A 333 14.21 -29.92 -23.58
C GLY A 333 14.86 -28.72 -22.87
N ALA A 334 14.96 -27.56 -23.55
CA ALA A 334 15.52 -26.32 -23.00
C ALA A 334 14.83 -25.81 -21.73
N HIS A 335 13.54 -26.10 -21.54
CA HIS A 335 12.75 -25.63 -20.38
C HIS A 335 12.41 -26.73 -19.37
N ALA A 336 12.92 -27.95 -19.56
CA ALA A 336 12.57 -29.11 -18.73
C ALA A 336 12.78 -28.86 -17.23
N ASP A 337 13.85 -28.15 -16.85
CA ASP A 337 14.13 -27.79 -15.45
C ASP A 337 13.10 -26.86 -14.85
N VAL A 338 12.64 -25.88 -15.63
CA VAL A 338 11.65 -24.90 -15.18
C VAL A 338 10.27 -25.56 -15.08
N VAL A 339 9.91 -26.42 -16.05
CA VAL A 339 8.66 -27.20 -16.01
C VAL A 339 8.65 -28.18 -14.83
N ARG A 340 9.79 -28.81 -14.49
CA ARG A 340 9.93 -29.63 -13.27
C ARG A 340 9.70 -28.80 -12.00
N GLU A 341 10.28 -27.60 -11.92
CA GLU A 341 10.08 -26.71 -10.77
C GLU A 341 8.64 -26.18 -10.69
N ILE A 342 7.97 -25.90 -11.81
CA ILE A 342 6.54 -25.57 -11.86
C ILE A 342 5.72 -26.69 -11.24
N ARG A 343 5.93 -27.95 -11.67
CA ARG A 343 5.25 -29.12 -11.07
C ARG A 343 5.53 -29.22 -9.58
N ARG A 344 6.80 -29.04 -9.16
CA ARG A 344 7.17 -29.04 -7.74
C ARG A 344 6.42 -27.99 -6.93
N ILE A 345 6.23 -26.77 -7.46
CA ILE A 345 5.46 -25.70 -6.81
C ILE A 345 3.98 -26.07 -6.70
N GLN A 346 3.40 -26.64 -7.77
CA GLN A 346 1.99 -27.04 -7.81
C GLN A 346 1.68 -28.26 -6.91
N ASP A 347 2.60 -29.23 -6.85
CA ASP A 347 2.45 -30.48 -6.09
C ASP A 347 2.78 -30.33 -4.60
N LYS A 348 3.37 -29.19 -4.20
CA LYS A 348 3.76 -28.96 -2.81
C LYS A 348 2.53 -28.86 -1.91
N LYS A 349 2.19 -29.95 -1.24
CA LYS A 349 1.16 -29.99 -0.18
C LYS A 349 1.76 -29.50 1.13
N SER A 350 1.19 -28.47 1.72
CA SER A 350 1.56 -28.06 3.08
C SER A 350 0.84 -28.91 4.11
N GLY A 351 1.58 -29.53 5.03
CA GLY A 351 0.97 -30.24 6.16
C GLY A 351 0.21 -29.27 7.07
N TRP A 352 -1.01 -29.62 7.49
CA TRP A 352 -1.86 -28.77 8.33
C TRP A 352 -1.16 -28.31 9.62
N LEU A 353 -0.33 -29.18 10.21
CA LEU A 353 0.49 -28.90 11.39
C LEU A 353 1.45 -27.74 11.17
N SER A 354 2.05 -27.62 9.97
CA SER A 354 2.95 -26.51 9.63
C SER A 354 2.22 -25.17 9.56
N GLY A 355 0.93 -25.19 9.17
CA GLY A 355 0.08 -23.99 9.19
C GLY A 355 -0.24 -23.54 10.62
N ILE A 356 -0.58 -24.48 11.51
CA ILE A 356 -0.86 -24.18 12.92
C ILE A 356 0.38 -23.64 13.64
N VAL A 357 1.54 -24.26 13.43
CA VAL A 357 2.80 -23.79 14.02
C VAL A 357 3.14 -22.38 13.52
N LEU A 358 3.00 -22.12 12.22
CA LEU A 358 3.23 -20.78 11.66
C LEU A 358 2.28 -19.74 12.27
N LEU A 359 0.99 -20.07 12.42
CA LEU A 359 0.00 -19.20 13.02
C LEU A 359 0.35 -18.91 14.50
N ALA A 360 0.65 -19.93 15.30
CA ALA A 360 0.99 -19.77 16.71
C ALA A 360 2.26 -18.92 16.92
N VAL A 361 3.32 -19.21 16.15
CA VAL A 361 4.59 -18.45 16.22
C VAL A 361 4.37 -16.99 15.78
N SER A 362 3.60 -16.76 14.72
CA SER A 362 3.32 -15.40 14.25
C SER A 362 2.46 -14.59 15.21
N ILE A 363 1.46 -15.20 15.87
CA ILE A 363 0.68 -14.55 16.93
C ILE A 363 1.58 -14.18 18.11
N GLY A 364 2.44 -15.10 18.54
CA GLY A 364 3.39 -14.84 19.63
C GLY A 364 4.34 -13.68 19.32
N LEU A 365 4.86 -13.61 18.08
CA LEU A 365 5.72 -12.52 17.63
C LEU A 365 4.95 -11.19 17.50
N PHE A 366 3.73 -11.22 16.98
CA PHE A 366 2.85 -10.05 16.86
C PHE A 366 2.53 -9.46 18.23
N LEU A 367 2.16 -10.29 19.21
CA LEU A 367 1.89 -9.85 20.59
C LEU A 367 3.16 -9.40 21.29
N GLY A 368 4.29 -10.11 21.13
CA GLY A 368 5.56 -9.77 21.77
C GLY A 368 6.13 -8.42 21.32
N ILE A 369 6.11 -8.15 20.00
CA ILE A 369 6.54 -6.87 19.44
C ILE A 369 5.48 -5.79 19.69
N GLY A 370 4.19 -6.13 19.57
CA GLY A 370 3.07 -5.22 19.81
C GLY A 370 3.03 -4.70 21.25
N ALA A 371 3.30 -5.54 22.25
CA ALA A 371 3.31 -5.14 23.66
C ALA A 371 4.39 -4.11 24.02
N ALA A 372 5.43 -3.95 23.19
CA ALA A 372 6.44 -2.92 23.37
C ALA A 372 5.99 -1.53 22.87
N ASN A 373 5.06 -1.50 21.91
CA ASN A 373 4.64 -0.26 21.23
C ASN A 373 3.16 0.11 21.49
N TRP A 374 2.34 -0.83 21.96
CA TRP A 374 0.89 -0.68 22.17
C TRP A 374 0.48 -1.13 23.58
N SER A 375 -0.66 -0.64 24.07
CA SER A 375 -1.23 -1.14 25.33
C SER A 375 -1.73 -2.58 25.18
N TRP A 376 -1.61 -3.38 26.24
CA TRP A 376 -2.12 -4.77 26.25
C TRP A 376 -3.61 -4.85 25.92
N ARG A 377 -4.41 -3.88 26.38
CA ARG A 377 -5.83 -3.77 26.04
C ARG A 377 -6.04 -3.60 24.53
N PHE A 378 -5.30 -2.71 23.88
CA PHE A 378 -5.39 -2.48 22.44
C PHE A 378 -4.99 -3.73 21.65
N ALA A 379 -3.88 -4.38 22.00
CA ALA A 379 -3.43 -5.61 21.33
C ALA A 379 -4.45 -6.75 21.44
N LEU A 380 -5.08 -6.92 22.61
CA LEU A 380 -6.12 -7.93 22.84
C LEU A 380 -7.43 -7.65 22.11
N MET A 381 -7.76 -6.38 21.82
CA MET A 381 -8.88 -6.03 20.94
C MET A 381 -8.54 -6.19 19.46
N LEU A 382 -7.35 -5.77 19.04
CA LEU A 382 -6.93 -5.79 17.64
C LEU A 382 -6.76 -7.21 17.09
N LEU A 383 -6.21 -8.13 17.88
CA LEU A 383 -5.96 -9.52 17.48
C LEU A 383 -7.22 -10.26 16.98
N PRO A 384 -8.35 -10.33 17.73
CA PRO A 384 -9.55 -11.00 17.27
C PRO A 384 -10.21 -10.31 16.08
N ILE A 385 -10.09 -8.97 15.96
CA ILE A 385 -10.62 -8.20 14.83
C ILE A 385 -9.87 -8.56 13.55
N LEU A 386 -8.53 -8.54 13.59
CA LEU A 386 -7.69 -8.97 12.47
C LEU A 386 -7.95 -10.43 12.11
N PHE A 387 -8.07 -11.30 13.11
CA PHE A 387 -8.39 -12.71 12.88
C PHE A 387 -9.73 -12.88 12.17
N PHE A 388 -10.77 -12.15 12.59
CA PHE A 388 -12.09 -12.20 11.97
C PHE A 388 -12.06 -11.70 10.51
N HIS A 389 -11.34 -10.60 10.26
CA HIS A 389 -11.11 -10.07 8.92
C HIS A 389 -10.45 -11.11 8.00
N GLU A 390 -9.31 -11.67 8.42
CA GLU A 390 -8.59 -12.69 7.64
C GLU A 390 -9.37 -13.99 7.50
N LEU A 391 -10.17 -14.36 8.51
CA LEU A 391 -11.03 -15.54 8.43
C LEU A 391 -12.04 -15.40 7.28
N GLY A 392 -12.54 -14.19 7.03
CA GLY A 392 -13.39 -13.90 5.88
C GLY A 392 -12.72 -14.21 4.54
N HIS A 393 -11.47 -13.77 4.35
CA HIS A 393 -10.66 -14.14 3.18
C HIS A 393 -10.44 -15.66 3.12
N TYR A 394 -10.04 -16.28 4.23
CA TYR A 394 -9.75 -17.72 4.30
C TYR A 394 -10.95 -18.58 3.92
N LEU A 395 -12.14 -18.30 4.47
CA LEU A 395 -13.36 -19.06 4.21
C LEU A 395 -13.78 -18.93 2.74
N THR A 396 -13.69 -17.73 2.18
CA THR A 396 -14.07 -17.48 0.78
C THR A 396 -13.08 -18.11 -0.19
N MET A 397 -11.77 -18.05 0.10
CA MET A 397 -10.75 -18.77 -0.66
C MET A 397 -10.99 -20.29 -0.61
N ARG A 398 -11.31 -20.83 0.58
CA ARG A 398 -11.62 -22.26 0.73
C ARG A 398 -12.87 -22.65 -0.06
N TYR A 399 -13.91 -21.82 -0.03
CA TYR A 399 -15.15 -22.05 -0.79
C TYR A 399 -14.90 -22.03 -2.31
N PHE A 400 -14.03 -21.16 -2.80
CA PHE A 400 -13.65 -21.13 -4.22
C PHE A 400 -12.58 -22.15 -4.63
N GLY A 401 -12.16 -23.04 -3.74
CA GLY A 401 -11.27 -24.15 -4.07
C GLY A 401 -9.78 -23.82 -4.04
N TYR A 402 -9.35 -22.74 -3.37
CA TYR A 402 -7.93 -22.45 -3.19
C TYR A 402 -7.26 -23.56 -2.38
N ARG A 403 -6.05 -23.95 -2.81
CA ARG A 403 -5.22 -24.97 -2.17
C ARG A 403 -4.12 -24.33 -1.33
N ASN A 404 -3.54 -25.13 -0.42
CA ASN A 404 -2.41 -24.72 0.44
C ASN A 404 -2.67 -23.42 1.23
N LEU A 405 -3.89 -23.26 1.74
CA LEU A 405 -4.28 -22.08 2.50
C LEU A 405 -3.49 -21.98 3.80
N ARG A 406 -2.90 -20.81 4.04
CA ARG A 406 -2.17 -20.49 5.27
C ARG A 406 -2.56 -19.10 5.75
N MET A 407 -2.82 -19.00 7.03
CA MET A 407 -3.04 -17.73 7.74
C MET A 407 -1.84 -17.51 8.67
N PHE A 408 -1.33 -16.28 8.70
CA PHE A 408 -0.25 -15.89 9.61
C PHE A 408 -0.34 -14.39 9.93
N PHE A 409 0.22 -14.01 11.07
CA PHE A 409 0.33 -12.61 11.47
C PHE A 409 1.68 -12.02 11.04
N ILE A 410 1.65 -10.79 10.51
CA ILE A 410 2.84 -10.01 10.21
C ILE A 410 2.97 -8.97 11.31
N PRO A 411 4.02 -9.01 12.15
CA PRO A 411 4.21 -8.02 13.21
C PRO A 411 4.11 -6.60 12.66
N LEU A 412 3.35 -5.75 13.35
CA LEU A 412 3.09 -4.35 13.01
C LEU A 412 2.28 -4.09 11.72
N PHE A 413 2.12 -5.07 10.83
CA PHE A 413 1.38 -4.93 9.57
C PHE A 413 -0.02 -5.56 9.60
N GLY A 414 -0.27 -6.53 10.48
CA GLY A 414 -1.59 -7.16 10.65
C GLY A 414 -1.54 -8.67 10.46
N ALA A 415 -2.51 -9.22 9.75
CA ALA A 415 -2.56 -10.63 9.39
C ALA A 415 -2.69 -10.78 7.88
N ALA A 416 -2.42 -11.98 7.36
CA ALA A 416 -2.51 -12.26 5.94
C ALA A 416 -2.89 -13.72 5.70
N VAL A 417 -3.75 -13.94 4.72
CA VAL A 417 -4.05 -15.25 4.16
C VAL A 417 -3.39 -15.43 2.79
N THR A 418 -2.69 -16.54 2.63
CA THR A 418 -2.11 -16.95 1.36
C THR A 418 -2.76 -18.25 0.89
N GLY A 419 -3.02 -18.36 -0.40
CA GLY A 419 -3.55 -19.56 -1.03
C GLY A 419 -3.15 -19.60 -2.49
N VAL A 420 -3.03 -20.81 -3.03
CA VAL A 420 -2.71 -21.02 -4.44
C VAL A 420 -3.97 -21.46 -5.16
N HIS A 421 -4.27 -20.83 -6.28
CA HIS A 421 -5.31 -21.29 -7.19
C HIS A 421 -4.83 -21.09 -8.62
N TYR A 422 -5.35 -21.91 -9.52
CA TYR A 422 -5.16 -21.73 -10.95
C TYR A 422 -6.54 -21.63 -11.61
N ASN A 423 -6.71 -20.70 -12.55
CA ASN A 423 -7.92 -20.60 -13.38
C ASN A 423 -9.24 -20.20 -12.65
N ILE A 424 -9.20 -19.24 -11.69
CA ILE A 424 -10.42 -18.67 -11.11
C ILE A 424 -10.80 -17.35 -11.83
N PRO A 425 -12.08 -17.16 -12.19
CA PRO A 425 -12.59 -15.90 -12.72
C PRO A 425 -12.29 -14.69 -11.83
N SER A 426 -11.91 -13.56 -12.42
CA SER A 426 -11.53 -12.33 -11.72
C SER A 426 -12.59 -11.80 -10.74
N TRP A 427 -13.88 -12.00 -11.02
CA TRP A 427 -14.95 -11.57 -10.11
C TRP A 427 -14.93 -12.30 -8.76
N LYS A 428 -14.47 -13.55 -8.72
CA LYS A 428 -14.29 -14.30 -7.46
C LYS A 428 -13.13 -13.72 -6.64
N LYS A 429 -12.08 -13.20 -7.30
CA LYS A 429 -10.97 -12.51 -6.62
C LYS A 429 -11.46 -11.24 -5.92
N VAL A 430 -12.35 -10.48 -6.57
CA VAL A 430 -12.99 -9.30 -5.95
C VAL A 430 -13.83 -9.71 -4.73
N LEU A 431 -14.61 -10.79 -4.82
CA LEU A 431 -15.36 -11.30 -3.67
C LEU A 431 -14.45 -11.76 -2.54
N VAL A 432 -13.32 -12.40 -2.84
CA VAL A 432 -12.31 -12.76 -1.82
C VAL A 432 -11.80 -11.50 -1.14
N SER A 433 -11.41 -10.45 -1.87
CA SER A 433 -10.95 -9.18 -1.29
C SER A 433 -12.03 -8.45 -0.48
N LEU A 434 -13.32 -8.59 -0.82
CA LEU A 434 -14.41 -8.00 -0.03
C LEU A 434 -14.80 -8.85 1.19
N ALA A 435 -14.45 -10.14 1.21
CA ALA A 435 -14.89 -11.07 2.24
C ALA A 435 -14.27 -10.84 3.62
N GLY A 436 -13.16 -10.12 3.73
CA GLY A 436 -12.65 -9.63 5.01
C GLY A 436 -13.37 -8.34 5.45
N PRO A 437 -13.27 -7.25 4.66
CA PRO A 437 -13.84 -5.96 5.02
C PRO A 437 -15.35 -5.95 5.23
N VAL A 438 -16.13 -6.55 4.33
CA VAL A 438 -17.60 -6.39 4.33
C VAL A 438 -18.23 -7.05 5.56
N PRO A 439 -17.93 -8.32 5.91
CA PRO A 439 -18.41 -8.91 7.16
C PRO A 439 -17.87 -8.18 8.39
N GLY A 440 -16.63 -7.69 8.35
CA GLY A 440 -16.03 -6.90 9.44
C GLY A 440 -16.77 -5.59 9.70
N ILE A 441 -17.18 -4.88 8.64
CA ILE A 441 -18.01 -3.67 8.73
C ILE A 441 -19.41 -4.02 9.26
N ALA A 442 -20.05 -5.05 8.70
CA ALA A 442 -21.37 -5.47 9.17
C ALA A 442 -21.38 -5.83 10.66
N ALA A 443 -20.37 -6.58 11.12
CA ALA A 443 -20.18 -6.90 12.54
C ALA A 443 -19.86 -5.66 13.37
N GLY A 444 -19.00 -4.76 12.88
CA GLY A 444 -18.68 -3.48 13.55
C GLY A 444 -19.91 -2.60 13.72
N ILE A 445 -20.78 -2.51 12.71
CA ILE A 445 -22.07 -1.80 12.80
C ILE A 445 -22.96 -2.46 13.86
N GLY A 446 -23.12 -3.78 13.82
CA GLY A 446 -23.96 -4.51 14.79
C GLY A 446 -23.48 -4.35 16.23
N ILE A 447 -22.17 -4.48 16.47
CA ILE A 447 -21.54 -4.27 17.78
C ILE A 447 -21.64 -2.81 18.20
N GLY A 448 -21.50 -1.87 17.25
CA GLY A 448 -21.65 -0.44 17.51
C GLY A 448 -23.06 -0.07 17.95
N VAL A 449 -24.09 -0.55 17.23
CA VAL A 449 -25.49 -0.37 17.62
C VAL A 449 -25.76 -0.98 18.98
N ALA A 450 -25.27 -2.19 19.25
CA ALA A 450 -25.40 -2.82 20.57
C ALA A 450 -24.64 -2.03 21.66
N GLY A 451 -23.44 -1.52 21.37
CA GLY A 451 -22.65 -0.72 22.30
C GLY A 451 -23.35 0.59 22.66
N LEU A 452 -24.02 1.24 21.70
CA LEU A 452 -24.86 2.40 21.96
C LEU A 452 -26.14 2.03 22.74
N TRP A 453 -26.77 0.91 22.42
CA TRP A 453 -28.01 0.47 23.08
C TRP A 453 -27.80 0.02 24.53
N PHE A 454 -26.66 -0.63 24.82
CA PHE A 454 -26.32 -1.12 26.16
C PHE A 454 -25.34 -0.20 26.89
N GLU A 455 -25.06 1.00 26.37
CA GLU A 455 -24.14 1.99 26.93
C GLU A 455 -22.77 1.40 27.31
N ASN A 456 -22.29 0.44 26.51
CA ASN A 456 -21.05 -0.29 26.79
C ASN A 456 -19.87 0.29 26.00
N GLU A 457 -19.02 1.05 26.69
CA GLU A 457 -17.84 1.69 26.11
C GLU A 457 -16.89 0.71 25.41
N LEU A 458 -16.70 -0.49 25.95
CA LEU A 458 -15.82 -1.50 25.36
C LEU A 458 -16.38 -1.98 24.01
N MET A 459 -17.70 -2.16 23.90
CA MET A 459 -18.34 -2.54 22.64
C MET A 459 -18.22 -1.42 21.61
N ALA A 460 -18.42 -0.17 22.02
CA ALA A 460 -18.22 0.99 21.14
C ALA A 460 -16.76 1.12 20.67
N GLU A 461 -15.77 0.86 21.54
CA GLU A 461 -14.34 0.83 21.18
C GLU A 461 -14.01 -0.29 20.19
N ILE A 462 -14.51 -1.51 20.42
CA ILE A 462 -14.32 -2.64 19.50
C ILE A 462 -14.98 -2.35 18.16
N ALA A 463 -16.20 -1.81 18.16
CA ALA A 463 -16.92 -1.41 16.95
C ALA A 463 -16.15 -0.36 16.15
N MET A 464 -15.66 0.69 16.81
CA MET A 464 -14.84 1.73 16.19
C MET A 464 -13.58 1.13 15.55
N LEU A 465 -12.87 0.26 16.28
CA LEU A 465 -11.65 -0.38 15.77
C LEU A 465 -11.94 -1.32 14.59
N MET A 466 -13.05 -2.08 14.63
CA MET A 466 -13.51 -2.88 13.48
C MET A 466 -13.80 -2.00 12.27
N LEU A 467 -14.53 -0.90 12.43
CA LEU A 467 -14.90 -0.03 11.31
C LEU A 467 -13.69 0.68 10.71
N ILE A 468 -12.76 1.17 11.54
CA ILE A 468 -11.51 1.79 11.09
C ILE A 468 -10.69 0.77 10.29
N LEU A 469 -10.44 -0.42 10.84
CA LEU A 469 -9.59 -1.42 10.21
C LEU A 469 -10.16 -1.87 8.86
N ASN A 470 -11.45 -2.23 8.83
CA ASN A 470 -12.10 -2.72 7.62
C ASN A 470 -12.35 -1.60 6.60
N GLY A 471 -12.64 -0.37 7.07
CA GLY A 471 -12.80 0.82 6.23
C GLY A 471 -11.49 1.23 5.56
N LEU A 472 -10.37 1.23 6.31
CA LEU A 472 -9.03 1.44 5.75
C LEU A 472 -8.69 0.37 4.71
N ASN A 473 -8.99 -0.91 4.98
CA ASN A 473 -8.75 -1.97 4.00
C ASN A 473 -9.60 -1.83 2.72
N LEU A 474 -10.68 -1.03 2.71
CA LEU A 474 -11.43 -0.69 1.49
C LEU A 474 -10.88 0.52 0.73
N ILE A 475 -9.86 1.22 1.21
CA ILE A 475 -9.26 2.34 0.45
C ILE A 475 -8.64 1.78 -0.85
N PRO A 476 -8.87 2.42 -2.02
CA PRO A 476 -8.40 1.94 -3.32
C PRO A 476 -6.89 2.20 -3.54
N VAL A 477 -6.05 1.74 -2.62
CA VAL A 477 -4.58 1.89 -2.63
C VAL A 477 -3.95 0.53 -2.33
N LEU A 478 -2.97 0.10 -3.13
CA LEU A 478 -2.22 -1.12 -2.87
C LEU A 478 -1.25 -0.91 -1.69
N PRO A 479 -1.09 -1.89 -0.77
CA PRO A 479 -1.49 -3.30 -0.87
C PRO A 479 -2.85 -3.67 -0.26
N LEU A 480 -3.70 -2.70 0.10
CA LEU A 480 -4.99 -2.92 0.78
C LEU A 480 -6.01 -3.66 -0.12
N ASP A 481 -7.01 -4.29 0.49
CA ASP A 481 -8.03 -5.07 -0.24
C ASP A 481 -8.78 -4.23 -1.28
N GLY A 482 -9.13 -3.00 -0.94
CA GLY A 482 -9.77 -2.04 -1.84
C GLY A 482 -8.89 -1.70 -3.03
N GLY A 483 -7.57 -1.66 -2.84
CA GLY A 483 -6.59 -1.54 -3.91
C GLY A 483 -6.65 -2.73 -4.88
N TRP A 484 -6.80 -3.96 -4.36
CA TRP A 484 -6.99 -5.16 -5.19
C TRP A 484 -8.35 -5.19 -5.90
N VAL A 485 -9.42 -4.74 -5.23
CA VAL A 485 -10.75 -4.57 -5.84
C VAL A 485 -10.67 -3.59 -7.01
N ALA A 486 -10.11 -2.40 -6.79
CA ALA A 486 -9.96 -1.37 -7.83
C ALA A 486 -9.06 -1.86 -8.97
N HIS A 487 -7.95 -2.56 -8.66
CA HIS A 487 -7.07 -3.16 -9.65
C HIS A 487 -7.80 -4.14 -10.56
N VAL A 488 -8.53 -5.10 -10.00
CA VAL A 488 -9.24 -6.12 -10.77
C VAL A 488 -10.40 -5.50 -11.57
N LEU A 489 -11.14 -4.56 -10.97
CA LEU A 489 -12.32 -3.97 -11.59
C LEU A 489 -12.00 -2.94 -12.68
N ILE A 490 -10.89 -2.19 -12.57
CA ILE A 490 -10.63 -1.03 -13.43
C ILE A 490 -9.29 -1.18 -14.17
N PHE A 491 -8.19 -1.36 -13.43
CA PHE A 491 -6.85 -1.19 -13.98
C PHE A 491 -6.28 -2.42 -14.70
N SER A 492 -6.75 -3.63 -14.38
CA SER A 492 -6.29 -4.89 -14.99
C SER A 492 -6.72 -5.07 -16.46
N ARG A 493 -7.56 -4.17 -16.97
CA ARG A 493 -8.00 -4.15 -18.38
C ARG A 493 -6.87 -3.78 -19.34
N HIS A 494 -5.95 -2.91 -18.91
CA HIS A 494 -4.85 -2.44 -19.75
C HIS A 494 -3.57 -2.31 -18.93
N TRP A 495 -2.47 -2.87 -19.42
CA TRP A 495 -1.19 -2.90 -18.69
C TRP A 495 -0.68 -1.49 -18.31
N LEU A 496 -0.91 -0.49 -19.18
CA LEU A 496 -0.52 0.90 -18.89
C LEU A 496 -1.35 1.52 -17.76
N ALA A 497 -2.62 1.12 -17.61
CA ALA A 497 -3.49 1.62 -16.55
C ALA A 497 -3.07 1.08 -15.17
N ASP A 498 -2.68 -0.20 -15.09
CA ASP A 498 -2.10 -0.80 -13.88
C ASP A 498 -0.79 -0.11 -13.47
N VAL A 499 0.08 0.17 -14.45
CA VAL A 499 1.34 0.88 -14.22
C VAL A 499 1.08 2.31 -13.74
N ALA A 500 0.19 3.05 -14.40
CA ALA A 500 -0.18 4.41 -13.99
C ALA A 500 -0.78 4.44 -12.58
N PHE A 501 -1.66 3.50 -12.24
CA PHE A 501 -2.23 3.38 -10.90
C PHE A 501 -1.15 3.19 -9.82
N ARG A 502 -0.17 2.30 -10.06
CA ARG A 502 0.94 2.08 -9.12
C ARG A 502 1.89 3.26 -9.01
N VAL A 503 2.16 3.97 -10.11
CA VAL A 503 2.95 5.21 -10.10
C VAL A 503 2.26 6.28 -9.25
N ILE A 504 0.96 6.50 -9.48
CA ILE A 504 0.17 7.48 -8.73
C ILE A 504 0.14 7.11 -7.24
N ALA A 505 -0.09 5.83 -6.92
CA ALA A 505 -0.07 5.35 -5.53
C ALA A 505 1.30 5.57 -4.86
N ALA A 506 2.40 5.26 -5.56
CA ALA A 506 3.75 5.49 -5.04
C ALA A 506 4.01 6.99 -4.80
N ILE A 507 3.66 7.86 -5.76
CA ILE A 507 3.83 9.32 -5.61
C ILE A 507 2.97 9.86 -4.46
N ALA A 508 1.72 9.42 -4.34
CA ALA A 508 0.84 9.83 -3.25
C ALA A 508 1.41 9.43 -1.88
N LEU A 509 1.89 8.19 -1.72
CA LEU A 509 2.51 7.72 -0.48
C LEU A 509 3.78 8.50 -0.14
N LEU A 510 4.63 8.80 -1.13
CA LEU A 510 5.83 9.61 -0.95
C LEU A 510 5.49 11.06 -0.58
N GLY A 511 4.45 11.64 -1.19
CA GLY A 511 3.97 12.99 -0.87
C GLY A 511 3.40 13.11 0.54
N ILE A 512 2.56 12.15 0.95
CA ILE A 512 2.02 12.09 2.31
C ILE A 512 3.15 11.87 3.32
N SER A 513 4.11 11.00 3.00
CA SER A 513 5.30 10.80 3.84
C SER A 513 6.10 12.09 4.02
N ALA A 514 6.31 12.85 2.94
CA ALA A 514 7.01 14.13 3.01
C ALA A 514 6.26 15.18 3.84
N ALA A 515 4.93 15.20 3.80
CA ALA A 515 4.10 16.12 4.57
C ALA A 515 4.00 15.75 6.06
N THR A 516 3.98 14.45 6.39
CA THR A 516 3.78 13.94 7.76
C THR A 516 5.07 13.60 8.49
N GLY A 517 6.18 13.44 7.76
CA GLY A 517 7.44 12.91 8.30
C GLY A 517 7.43 11.40 8.57
N ASP A 518 6.37 10.68 8.17
CA ASP A 518 6.25 9.24 8.42
C ASP A 518 7.17 8.43 7.50
N LYS A 519 8.18 7.78 8.10
CA LYS A 519 9.16 6.95 7.41
C LYS A 519 8.56 5.64 6.88
N TRP A 520 7.47 5.12 7.46
CA TRP A 520 6.85 3.89 6.98
C TRP A 520 6.22 4.08 5.60
N LEU A 521 5.50 5.19 5.41
CA LEU A 521 4.93 5.56 4.12
C LEU A 521 6.02 5.79 3.05
N LEU A 522 7.18 6.33 3.46
CA LEU A 522 8.35 6.45 2.58
C LEU A 522 8.80 5.09 2.07
N PHE A 523 9.05 4.14 2.98
CA PHE A 523 9.51 2.79 2.62
C PHE A 523 8.50 2.07 1.73
N LEU A 524 7.20 2.17 2.04
CA LEU A 524 6.14 1.57 1.23
C LEU A 524 6.09 2.17 -0.18
N GLY A 525 6.17 3.51 -0.30
CA GLY A 525 6.21 4.21 -1.58
C GLY A 525 7.42 3.81 -2.43
N ILE A 526 8.62 3.74 -1.84
CA ILE A 526 9.84 3.27 -2.53
C ILE A 526 9.70 1.81 -2.96
N PHE A 527 9.15 0.95 -2.11
CA PHE A 527 8.99 -0.47 -2.41
C PHE A 527 8.04 -0.69 -3.60
N ILE A 528 6.87 -0.01 -3.60
CA ILE A 528 5.93 -0.06 -4.74
C ILE A 528 6.61 0.49 -6.00
N GLY A 529 7.32 1.63 -5.88
CA GLY A 529 8.05 2.26 -6.98
C GLY A 529 9.11 1.35 -7.62
N ALA A 530 9.92 0.69 -6.80
CA ALA A 530 10.97 -0.23 -7.25
C ALA A 530 10.41 -1.46 -8.00
N GLY A 531 9.15 -1.86 -7.72
CA GLY A 531 8.48 -2.98 -8.39
C GLY A 531 7.93 -2.65 -9.79
N ILE A 532 7.79 -1.37 -10.16
CA ILE A 532 7.13 -0.94 -11.40
C ILE A 532 7.77 -1.53 -12.67
N PRO A 533 9.11 -1.52 -12.86
CA PRO A 533 9.72 -2.08 -14.07
C PRO A 533 9.39 -3.57 -14.27
N MET A 534 9.30 -4.33 -13.18
CA MET A 534 8.94 -5.75 -13.21
C MET A 534 7.48 -5.94 -13.62
N VAL A 535 6.56 -5.14 -13.06
CA VAL A 535 5.13 -5.15 -13.42
C VAL A 535 4.94 -4.75 -14.89
N MET A 536 5.64 -3.73 -15.37
CA MET A 536 5.59 -3.30 -16.78
C MET A 536 6.03 -4.40 -17.75
N ARG A 537 7.16 -5.07 -17.48
CA ARG A 537 7.66 -6.18 -18.32
C ARG A 537 6.67 -7.34 -18.33
N THR A 538 6.19 -7.74 -17.16
CA THR A 538 5.22 -8.84 -17.00
C THR A 538 3.88 -8.52 -17.69
N GLY A 539 3.38 -7.29 -17.55
CA GLY A 539 2.16 -6.82 -18.20
C GLY A 539 2.25 -6.83 -19.73
N ARG A 540 3.42 -6.48 -20.31
CA ARG A 540 3.66 -6.58 -21.76
C ARG A 540 3.63 -8.03 -22.25
N VAL A 541 4.22 -8.96 -21.49
CA VAL A 541 4.13 -10.41 -21.79
C VAL A 541 2.68 -10.88 -21.75
N ILE A 542 1.93 -10.57 -20.69
CA ILE A 542 0.51 -10.96 -20.55
C ILE A 542 -0.32 -10.40 -21.71
N HIS A 543 -0.11 -9.14 -22.10
CA HIS A 543 -0.83 -8.51 -23.20
C HIS A 543 -0.57 -9.22 -24.54
N ARG A 544 0.69 -9.48 -24.88
CA ARG A 544 1.06 -10.22 -26.10
C ARG A 544 0.50 -11.65 -26.10
N LEU A 545 0.56 -12.34 -24.97
CA LEU A 545 0.00 -13.69 -24.85
C LEU A 545 -1.53 -13.70 -24.98
N ARG A 546 -2.25 -12.69 -24.46
CA ARG A 546 -3.70 -12.56 -24.66
C ARG A 546 -4.10 -12.33 -26.11
N GLU A 547 -3.21 -11.78 -26.95
CA GLU A 547 -3.44 -11.60 -28.38
C GLU A 547 -3.09 -12.86 -29.19
N PHE A 548 -1.91 -13.46 -28.96
CA PHE A 548 -1.36 -14.49 -29.85
C PHE A 548 -1.50 -15.94 -29.34
N MET A 549 -1.73 -16.20 -28.05
CA MET A 549 -1.81 -17.57 -27.52
C MET A 549 -3.08 -18.27 -28.04
N PRO A 550 -3.03 -19.45 -28.67
CA PRO A 550 -4.24 -20.09 -29.16
C PRO A 550 -5.14 -20.60 -28.01
N ALA A 551 -6.46 -20.64 -28.24
CA ALA A 551 -7.47 -20.81 -27.18
C ALA A 551 -7.43 -22.19 -26.50
N ASP A 552 -6.96 -23.21 -27.20
CA ASP A 552 -6.69 -24.58 -26.73
C ASP A 552 -5.54 -24.65 -25.71
N LEU A 553 -4.55 -23.76 -25.82
CA LEU A 553 -3.46 -23.63 -24.84
C LEU A 553 -3.83 -22.76 -23.63
N ARG A 554 -4.83 -21.87 -23.78
CA ARG A 554 -5.41 -21.08 -22.68
C ARG A 554 -6.32 -21.94 -21.80
N ASN A 555 -7.18 -22.75 -22.44
CA ASN A 555 -8.12 -23.62 -21.76
C ASN A 555 -7.44 -24.92 -21.33
N ALA A 556 -7.19 -25.08 -20.04
CA ALA A 556 -6.82 -26.37 -19.45
C ALA A 556 -7.97 -27.38 -19.63
N ALA A 557 -8.03 -28.07 -20.77
CA ALA A 557 -8.94 -29.20 -20.96
C ALA A 557 -8.33 -30.44 -20.27
N GLY A 558 -8.94 -30.87 -19.15
CA GLY A 558 -8.66 -32.15 -18.51
C GLY A 558 -8.73 -32.11 -16.98
N ASP A 559 -7.65 -31.69 -16.33
CA ASP A 559 -7.50 -31.66 -14.87
C ASP A 559 -7.30 -30.22 -14.41
N GLY A 560 -8.35 -29.61 -13.86
CA GLY A 560 -8.51 -28.16 -13.65
C GLY A 560 -7.55 -27.43 -12.69
N ASP A 561 -6.29 -27.86 -12.52
CA ASP A 561 -5.32 -27.19 -11.62
C ASP A 561 -3.83 -27.26 -12.06
N THR A 562 -3.48 -27.92 -13.17
CA THR A 562 -2.06 -28.07 -13.60
C THR A 562 -1.76 -27.36 -14.92
N VAL A 563 -0.62 -26.66 -14.98
CA VAL A 563 -0.17 -26.02 -16.23
C VAL A 563 0.36 -27.12 -17.16
N ARG A 564 -0.23 -27.24 -18.35
CA ARG A 564 0.27 -28.16 -19.38
C ARG A 564 1.70 -27.77 -19.78
N PRO A 565 2.61 -28.73 -20.00
CA PRO A 565 3.98 -28.43 -20.43
C PRO A 565 4.02 -27.55 -21.69
N GLU A 566 3.14 -27.81 -22.65
CA GLU A 566 3.02 -27.02 -23.88
C GLU A 566 2.65 -25.55 -23.61
N THR A 567 1.74 -25.30 -22.65
CA THR A 567 1.37 -23.94 -22.24
C THR A 567 2.50 -23.25 -21.47
N ALA A 568 3.19 -23.99 -20.59
CA ALA A 568 4.34 -23.48 -19.86
C ALA A 568 5.47 -23.04 -20.81
N ASP A 569 5.76 -23.84 -21.84
CA ASP A 569 6.76 -23.52 -22.86
C ASP A 569 6.42 -22.26 -23.65
N CYS A 570 5.16 -22.12 -24.08
CA CYS A 570 4.70 -20.93 -24.79
C CYS A 570 4.93 -19.65 -23.95
N ILE A 571 4.65 -19.70 -22.66
CA ILE A 571 4.89 -18.58 -21.74
C ILE A 571 6.39 -18.34 -21.51
N LEU A 572 7.17 -19.41 -21.35
CA LEU A 572 8.62 -19.32 -21.09
C LEU A 572 9.40 -18.70 -22.25
N ILE A 573 9.02 -19.00 -23.50
CA ILE A 573 9.61 -18.36 -24.68
C ILE A 573 9.44 -16.84 -24.61
N GLU A 574 8.25 -16.37 -24.21
CA GLU A 574 7.96 -14.94 -24.15
C GLU A 574 8.60 -14.26 -22.94
N ILE A 575 8.72 -14.97 -21.81
CA ILE A 575 9.52 -14.52 -20.66
C ILE A 575 10.99 -14.37 -21.08
N ASP A 576 11.57 -15.35 -21.76
CA ASP A 576 12.99 -15.30 -22.17
C ASP A 576 13.24 -14.24 -23.25
N ARG A 577 12.23 -13.92 -24.03
CA ARG A 577 12.25 -12.78 -24.96
C ARG A 577 12.26 -11.44 -24.23
N GLU A 578 11.38 -11.24 -23.25
CA GLU A 578 11.26 -9.96 -22.53
C GLU A 578 12.38 -9.75 -21.50
N PHE A 579 12.86 -10.82 -20.86
CA PHE A 579 13.93 -10.81 -19.87
C PHE A 579 15.31 -11.17 -20.43
N ALA A 580 15.46 -11.10 -21.75
CA ALA A 580 16.69 -11.34 -22.49
C ALA A 580 17.98 -10.76 -21.86
N ASN A 581 17.90 -9.51 -21.39
CA ASN A 581 19.04 -8.76 -20.88
C ASN A 581 19.27 -8.97 -19.36
N GLN A 582 18.38 -9.72 -18.70
CA GLN A 582 18.43 -9.97 -17.26
C GLN A 582 17.84 -11.37 -16.97
N PRO A 583 18.62 -12.45 -17.24
CA PRO A 583 18.11 -13.82 -17.13
C PRO A 583 17.66 -14.12 -15.70
N LEU A 584 16.42 -14.58 -15.58
CA LEU A 584 15.82 -14.95 -14.31
C LEU A 584 16.29 -16.36 -13.89
N ASN A 585 16.40 -16.59 -12.58
CA ASN A 585 16.69 -17.92 -12.06
C ASN A 585 15.49 -18.87 -12.29
N ILE A 586 15.73 -20.19 -12.24
CA ILE A 586 14.73 -21.24 -12.54
C ILE A 586 13.45 -21.07 -11.70
N ARG A 587 13.59 -20.81 -10.40
CA ARG A 587 12.45 -20.68 -9.47
C ARG A 587 11.61 -19.44 -9.75
N THR A 588 12.25 -18.30 -10.02
CA THR A 588 11.58 -17.05 -10.38
C THR A 588 10.90 -17.18 -11.73
N LYS A 589 11.52 -17.84 -12.72
CA LYS A 589 10.86 -18.17 -14.01
C LYS A 589 9.61 -19.03 -13.76
N ALA A 590 9.72 -20.11 -12.97
CA ALA A 590 8.59 -20.97 -12.66
C ALA A 590 7.42 -20.22 -11.99
N GLN A 591 7.71 -19.37 -10.99
CA GLN A 591 6.70 -18.56 -10.31
C GLN A 591 6.08 -17.52 -11.25
N LEU A 592 6.88 -16.88 -12.09
CA LEU A 592 6.42 -15.89 -13.05
C LEU A 592 5.54 -16.54 -14.12
N THR A 593 5.90 -17.71 -14.64
CA THR A 593 5.10 -18.49 -15.58
C THR A 593 3.73 -18.82 -15.00
N LEU A 594 3.67 -19.24 -13.74
CA LEU A 594 2.40 -19.52 -13.04
C LEU A 594 1.53 -18.26 -12.90
N ASN A 595 2.12 -17.14 -12.47
CA ASN A 595 1.41 -15.88 -12.32
C ASN A 595 0.89 -15.34 -13.68
N ILE A 596 1.69 -15.47 -14.75
CA ILE A 596 1.31 -15.05 -16.11
C ILE A 596 0.19 -15.95 -16.66
N PHE A 597 0.31 -17.27 -16.48
CA PHE A 597 -0.74 -18.22 -16.87
C PHE A 597 -2.08 -17.85 -16.22
N GLU A 598 -2.07 -17.58 -14.91
CA GLU A 598 -3.26 -17.15 -14.17
C GLU A 598 -3.81 -15.83 -14.71
N ALA A 599 -2.96 -14.83 -14.95
CA ALA A 599 -3.38 -13.54 -15.46
C ALA A 599 -3.94 -13.60 -16.90
N VAL A 600 -3.43 -14.49 -17.76
CA VAL A 600 -3.96 -14.71 -19.11
C VAL A 600 -5.34 -15.35 -19.06
N ASN A 601 -5.58 -16.28 -18.12
CA ASN A 601 -6.82 -17.04 -17.99
C ASN A 601 -7.90 -16.37 -17.11
N SER A 602 -7.56 -15.33 -16.36
CA SER A 602 -8.51 -14.51 -15.60
C SER A 602 -8.79 -13.19 -16.33
N PRO A 603 -9.68 -13.13 -17.35
CA PRO A 603 -10.06 -11.86 -17.95
C PRO A 603 -10.77 -10.95 -16.91
N PRO A 604 -10.63 -9.63 -17.03
CA PRO A 604 -11.34 -8.70 -16.16
C PRO A 604 -12.86 -8.88 -16.29
N PRO A 605 -13.65 -8.64 -15.23
CA PRO A 605 -15.09 -8.82 -15.28
C PRO A 605 -15.75 -7.92 -16.35
N ASN A 606 -16.89 -8.36 -16.88
CA ASN A 606 -17.71 -7.58 -17.80
C ASN A 606 -18.38 -6.39 -17.08
N ALA A 607 -18.91 -5.42 -17.83
CA ALA A 607 -19.47 -4.19 -17.28
C ALA A 607 -20.51 -4.40 -16.15
N GLY A 608 -21.44 -5.35 -16.31
CA GLY A 608 -22.47 -5.64 -15.29
C GLY A 608 -21.87 -6.05 -13.94
N PRO A 609 -21.11 -7.16 -13.86
CA PRO A 609 -20.41 -7.54 -12.63
C PRO A 609 -19.46 -6.46 -12.10
N THR A 610 -18.82 -5.65 -12.98
CA THR A 610 -17.99 -4.53 -12.55
C THR A 610 -18.80 -3.47 -11.79
N ILE A 611 -19.95 -3.07 -12.31
CA ILE A 611 -20.83 -2.08 -11.66
C ILE A 611 -21.35 -2.61 -10.33
N LEU A 612 -21.82 -3.87 -10.30
CA LEU A 612 -22.36 -4.48 -9.09
C LEU A 612 -21.31 -4.58 -7.98
N LEU A 613 -20.13 -5.12 -8.29
CA LEU A 613 -19.05 -5.29 -7.31
C LEU A 613 -18.43 -3.94 -6.91
N GLY A 614 -18.32 -3.00 -7.84
CA GLY A 614 -17.88 -1.63 -7.55
C GLY A 614 -18.88 -0.89 -6.66
N GLY A 615 -20.18 -1.08 -6.90
CA GLY A 615 -21.25 -0.56 -6.05
C GLY A 615 -21.20 -1.15 -4.64
N LEU A 616 -21.03 -2.47 -4.51
CA LEU A 616 -20.86 -3.13 -3.21
C LEU A 616 -19.64 -2.59 -2.44
N HIS A 617 -18.51 -2.42 -3.13
CA HIS A 617 -17.30 -1.84 -2.56
C HIS A 617 -17.53 -0.41 -2.05
N GLY A 618 -18.08 0.47 -2.90
CA GLY A 618 -18.38 1.86 -2.55
C GLY A 618 -19.40 1.97 -1.41
N MET A 619 -20.48 1.21 -1.46
CA MET A 619 -21.49 1.17 -0.39
C MET A 619 -20.89 0.73 0.95
N SER A 620 -20.00 -0.26 0.95
CA SER A 620 -19.37 -0.75 2.17
C SER A 620 -18.44 0.30 2.78
N LEU A 621 -17.67 1.01 1.95
CA LEU A 621 -16.83 2.12 2.39
C LEU A 621 -17.68 3.27 2.96
N CYS A 622 -18.76 3.66 2.27
CA CYS A 622 -19.69 4.68 2.77
C CYS A 622 -20.34 4.25 4.10
N ALA A 623 -20.77 3.00 4.22
CA ALA A 623 -21.36 2.46 5.45
C ALA A 623 -20.36 2.49 6.61
N ALA A 624 -19.09 2.14 6.38
CA ALA A 624 -18.04 2.23 7.38
C ALA A 624 -17.83 3.67 7.85
N VAL A 625 -17.65 4.62 6.91
CA VAL A 625 -17.44 6.04 7.21
C VAL A 625 -18.63 6.64 7.97
N LEU A 626 -19.85 6.41 7.48
CA LEU A 626 -21.05 6.92 8.12
C LEU A 626 -21.22 6.36 9.54
N SER A 627 -20.97 5.06 9.73
CA SER A 627 -21.10 4.42 11.04
C SER A 627 -20.01 4.88 12.02
N MET A 628 -18.79 5.14 11.55
CA MET A 628 -17.75 5.77 12.37
C MET A 628 -18.16 7.17 12.80
N LEU A 629 -18.68 7.99 11.88
CA LEU A 629 -19.15 9.34 12.21
C LEU A 629 -20.29 9.29 13.24
N ILE A 630 -21.24 8.36 13.08
CA ILE A 630 -22.33 8.15 14.04
C ILE A 630 -21.77 7.73 15.40
N LEU A 631 -20.85 6.77 15.47
CA LEU A 631 -20.27 6.32 16.74
C LEU A 631 -19.41 7.39 17.41
N VAL A 632 -18.68 8.21 16.64
CA VAL A 632 -17.94 9.36 17.21
C VAL A 632 -18.94 10.38 17.76
N ALA A 633 -19.97 10.73 16.98
CA ALA A 633 -21.02 11.66 17.41
C ALA A 633 -21.76 11.16 18.66
N ALA A 634 -22.08 9.87 18.71
CA ALA A 634 -22.81 9.25 19.81
C ALA A 634 -21.93 9.01 21.04
N LYS A 635 -20.66 8.65 20.88
CA LYS A 635 -19.72 8.48 22.01
C LYS A 635 -19.36 9.82 22.63
N HIS A 636 -19.27 10.88 21.84
CA HIS A 636 -18.85 12.17 22.35
C HIS A 636 -20.03 13.00 22.81
N GLY A 637 -21.21 12.97 22.18
CA GLY A 637 -22.28 13.96 22.44
C GLY A 637 -21.85 15.42 22.17
N ASP A 638 -20.55 15.66 21.97
CA ASP A 638 -19.84 16.92 22.11
C ASP A 638 -19.15 17.33 20.81
N LEU A 639 -19.22 16.60 19.69
CA LEU A 639 -18.56 17.10 18.48
C LEU A 639 -19.22 18.39 18.00
N PHE A 640 -20.56 18.46 18.09
CA PHE A 640 -21.30 19.69 17.82
C PHE A 640 -21.01 20.76 18.87
N ASN A 641 -20.85 20.42 20.15
CA ASN A 641 -20.46 21.38 21.19
C ASN A 641 -19.02 21.85 21.02
N MET A 642 -18.06 20.98 20.75
CA MET A 642 -16.66 21.33 20.53
C MET A 642 -16.51 22.20 19.29
N MET A 643 -17.23 21.87 18.20
CA MET A 643 -17.25 22.69 17.01
C MET A 643 -17.97 24.01 17.25
N SER A 644 -19.11 24.04 17.96
CA SER A 644 -19.83 25.27 18.30
C SER A 644 -19.02 26.17 19.23
N LEU A 645 -18.42 25.61 20.28
CA LEU A 645 -17.54 26.28 21.24
C LEU A 645 -16.26 26.80 20.57
N ALA A 646 -15.70 26.05 19.62
CA ALA A 646 -14.53 26.48 18.83
C ALA A 646 -14.89 27.58 17.82
N THR A 647 -16.07 27.52 17.19
CA THR A 647 -16.53 28.56 16.24
C THR A 647 -16.98 29.85 16.94
N LEU A 648 -17.40 29.78 18.20
CA LEU A 648 -17.88 30.90 18.99
C LEU A 648 -16.83 31.36 20.01
N GLN A 649 -15.53 31.17 19.74
CA GLN A 649 -14.50 31.67 20.66
C GLN A 649 -14.43 33.20 20.62
N PRO A 650 -14.26 33.85 21.78
CA PRO A 650 -14.00 35.28 21.83
C PRO A 650 -12.75 35.66 21.03
N GLU A 651 -12.74 36.85 20.42
CA GLU A 651 -11.62 37.32 19.59
C GLU A 651 -10.43 37.86 20.41
N GLN A 652 -10.70 38.43 21.60
CA GLN A 652 -9.68 39.14 22.37
C GLN A 652 -8.87 38.14 23.19
N SER A 653 -7.54 38.29 23.19
CA SER A 653 -6.63 37.40 23.92
C SER A 653 -6.09 38.07 25.19
N TYR A 654 -5.90 37.28 26.25
CA TYR A 654 -5.32 37.72 27.51
C TYR A 654 -4.17 36.80 27.92
N ASP A 655 -3.06 37.36 28.37
CA ASP A 655 -1.97 36.61 28.98
C ASP A 655 -2.05 36.79 30.50
N CYS A 656 -2.20 35.68 31.25
CA CYS A 656 -2.26 35.75 32.71
C CYS A 656 -0.99 36.36 33.30
N GLY A 657 -1.16 37.22 34.29
CA GLY A 657 -0.10 37.95 34.98
C GLY A 657 0.35 39.24 34.29
N THR A 658 -0.22 39.64 33.15
CA THR A 658 0.18 40.87 32.44
C THR A 658 -0.70 42.08 32.75
N SER A 659 -1.76 41.93 33.55
CA SER A 659 -2.63 43.07 33.90
C SER A 659 -1.87 44.15 34.67
N LEU A 660 -2.10 45.41 34.31
CA LEU A 660 -1.56 46.57 35.00
C LEU A 660 -2.71 47.34 35.64
N GLU A 661 -2.54 47.79 36.89
CA GLU A 661 -3.53 48.59 37.61
C GLU A 661 -2.91 49.94 38.02
N HIS A 662 -3.67 51.02 37.88
CA HIS A 662 -3.36 52.32 38.44
C HIS A 662 -4.59 52.85 39.19
N ARG A 663 -4.35 53.35 40.40
CA ARG A 663 -5.38 53.78 41.35
C ARG A 663 -5.23 55.27 41.62
N GLY A 664 -6.34 56.00 41.59
CA GLY A 664 -6.38 57.36 42.13
C GLY A 664 -6.09 57.39 43.65
N PRO A 665 -5.66 58.54 44.19
CA PRO A 665 -5.34 58.71 45.62
C PRO A 665 -6.50 58.38 46.58
N GLU A 666 -7.75 58.50 46.13
CA GLU A 666 -8.98 58.22 46.88
C GLU A 666 -9.73 57.02 46.25
N ALA A 667 -9.02 56.15 45.54
CA ALA A 667 -9.61 55.04 44.79
C ALA A 667 -10.38 54.07 45.68
N ASP A 668 -10.07 53.95 46.97
CA ASP A 668 -10.83 53.04 47.85
C ASP A 668 -12.26 53.57 48.13
N GLU A 669 -12.54 54.86 47.89
CA GLU A 669 -13.89 55.42 48.01
C GLU A 669 -14.86 54.87 46.94
N ILE A 670 -14.36 54.31 45.83
CA ILE A 670 -15.23 53.69 44.81
C ILE A 670 -15.98 52.48 45.38
N TYR A 671 -15.48 51.87 46.45
CA TYR A 671 -16.09 50.73 47.14
C TYR A 671 -17.08 51.17 48.23
N LEU A 672 -17.49 52.45 48.24
CA LEU A 672 -18.54 52.96 49.13
C LEU A 672 -19.87 53.18 48.41
N SER A 673 -19.91 53.05 47.08
CA SER A 673 -21.10 53.31 46.26
C SER A 673 -21.13 52.41 45.02
N PRO A 674 -22.27 52.27 44.32
CA PRO A 674 -22.34 51.51 43.07
C PRO A 674 -21.36 52.07 42.02
N GLN A 675 -20.64 51.19 41.32
CA GLN A 675 -19.59 51.54 40.36
C GLN A 675 -20.06 51.38 38.92
N SER A 676 -19.73 52.33 38.06
CA SER A 676 -19.86 52.16 36.61
C SER A 676 -18.49 51.86 36.01
N THR A 677 -18.41 50.87 35.12
CA THR A 677 -17.16 50.50 34.44
C THR A 677 -17.26 50.78 32.94
N LEU A 678 -16.35 51.60 32.42
CA LEU A 678 -16.09 51.72 30.99
C LEU A 678 -15.12 50.63 30.56
N VAL A 679 -15.47 49.90 29.50
CA VAL A 679 -14.59 48.91 28.88
C VAL A 679 -14.29 49.37 27.46
N ALA A 680 -13.05 49.78 27.22
CA ALA A 680 -12.57 50.19 25.90
C ALA A 680 -11.69 49.09 25.30
N THR A 681 -12.12 48.50 24.19
CA THR A 681 -11.35 47.46 23.48
C THR A 681 -10.62 48.05 22.27
N PHE A 682 -9.34 47.72 22.12
CA PHE A 682 -8.48 48.15 21.02
C PHE A 682 -8.14 46.99 20.08
N ALA A 683 -7.57 47.30 18.91
CA ALA A 683 -7.24 46.30 17.89
C ALA A 683 -6.16 45.30 18.33
N ASP A 684 -5.27 45.69 19.25
CA ASP A 684 -4.19 44.87 19.75
C ASP A 684 -3.73 45.34 21.14
N SER A 685 -3.01 44.47 21.86
CA SER A 685 -2.60 44.70 23.25
C SER A 685 -1.52 45.78 23.39
N GLU A 686 -0.69 45.99 22.36
CA GLU A 686 0.36 47.02 22.37
C GLU A 686 -0.27 48.43 22.30
N THR A 687 -1.26 48.60 21.41
CA THR A 687 -2.06 49.82 21.32
C THR A 687 -2.77 50.13 22.65
N ALA A 688 -3.44 49.12 23.25
CA ALA A 688 -4.09 49.27 24.54
C ALA A 688 -3.09 49.68 25.64
N GLY A 689 -1.90 49.07 25.68
CA GLY A 689 -0.84 49.41 26.64
C GLY A 689 -0.33 50.84 26.51
N ASN A 690 -0.14 51.33 25.27
CA ASN A 690 0.29 52.70 25.00
C ASN A 690 -0.77 53.72 25.47
N VAL A 691 -2.04 53.48 25.16
CA VAL A 691 -3.15 54.34 25.59
C VAL A 691 -3.27 54.33 27.12
N TYR A 692 -3.19 53.16 27.74
CA TYR A 692 -3.20 53.01 29.19
C TYR A 692 -2.09 53.82 29.88
N SER A 693 -0.86 53.75 29.36
CA SER A 693 0.27 54.50 29.93
C SER A 693 0.08 56.03 29.90
N THR A 694 -0.69 56.52 28.92
CA THR A 694 -1.00 57.95 28.78
C THR A 694 -2.14 58.36 29.70
N LEU A 695 -3.24 57.59 29.71
CA LEU A 695 -4.46 57.94 30.46
C LEU A 695 -4.35 57.67 31.97
N SER A 696 -3.53 56.70 32.39
CA SER A 696 -3.32 56.41 33.80
C SER A 696 -2.78 57.61 34.59
N ALA A 697 -1.99 58.49 33.95
CA ALA A 697 -1.47 59.69 34.59
C ALA A 697 -2.54 60.75 34.92
N SER A 698 -3.72 60.69 34.30
CA SER A 698 -4.80 61.65 34.45
C SER A 698 -6.05 61.06 35.11
N ILE A 699 -5.91 59.97 35.87
CA ILE A 699 -7.03 59.32 36.54
C ILE A 699 -7.66 60.22 37.61
N PRO A 700 -9.01 60.28 37.73
CA PRO A 700 -9.67 60.96 38.84
C PRO A 700 -9.26 60.39 40.21
N PRO A 701 -9.34 61.18 41.31
CA PRO A 701 -9.01 60.71 42.65
C PRO A 701 -9.75 59.43 43.05
N ASN A 702 -11.03 59.33 42.70
CA ASN A 702 -11.95 58.27 43.10
C ASN A 702 -12.19 57.31 41.92
N ALA A 703 -11.14 56.85 41.25
CA ALA A 703 -11.28 55.95 40.10
C ALA A 703 -10.13 54.94 40.03
N VAL A 704 -10.38 53.83 39.32
CA VAL A 704 -9.39 52.79 39.03
C VAL A 704 -9.36 52.51 37.53
N ILE A 705 -8.16 52.45 36.97
CA ILE A 705 -7.92 52.07 35.58
C ILE A 705 -7.07 50.80 35.55
N ARG A 706 -7.42 49.88 34.68
CA ARG A 706 -6.73 48.60 34.53
C ARG A 706 -6.59 48.22 33.07
N LEU A 707 -5.40 47.74 32.70
CA LEU A 707 -5.14 47.10 31.42
C LEU A 707 -5.41 45.60 31.55
N PHE A 708 -6.26 45.05 30.69
CA PHE A 708 -6.60 43.64 30.60
C PHE A 708 -6.53 43.20 29.14
N GLY A 709 -5.39 42.63 28.73
CA GLY A 709 -5.19 42.17 27.35
C GLY A 709 -5.25 43.32 26.33
N GLN A 710 -6.30 43.32 25.52
CA GLN A 710 -6.58 44.34 24.50
C GLN A 710 -7.57 45.41 25.00
N SER A 711 -8.03 45.31 26.24
CA SER A 711 -9.06 46.17 26.81
C SER A 711 -8.53 47.02 27.97
N ILE A 712 -8.99 48.26 28.05
CA ILE A 712 -8.82 49.14 29.21
C ILE A 712 -10.14 49.18 29.97
N LEU A 713 -10.09 48.84 31.25
CA LEU A 713 -11.21 48.86 32.17
C LEU A 713 -11.06 50.08 33.09
N PHE A 714 -12.03 50.99 33.08
CA PHE A 714 -12.04 52.20 33.91
C PHE A 714 -13.28 52.21 34.79
N ALA A 715 -13.11 52.10 36.11
CA ALA A 715 -14.20 52.16 37.08
C ALA A 715 -14.23 53.51 37.80
N SER A 716 -15.42 54.08 37.91
CA SER A 716 -15.71 55.29 38.69
C SER A 716 -17.08 55.19 39.39
N PRO A 717 -17.38 56.03 40.40
CA PRO A 717 -18.69 56.06 41.05
C PRO A 717 -19.83 56.29 40.04
N ALA A 718 -20.93 55.55 40.17
CA ALA A 718 -22.06 55.63 39.24
C ALA A 718 -22.70 57.03 39.18
N SER A 719 -22.55 57.84 40.22
CA SER A 719 -23.03 59.22 40.29
C SER A 719 -22.18 60.24 39.51
N ALA A 720 -20.97 59.90 39.06
CA ALA A 720 -20.06 60.81 38.35
C ALA A 720 -20.31 60.80 36.83
N SER A 721 -21.44 61.37 36.38
CA SER A 721 -21.86 61.34 34.97
C SER A 721 -20.98 62.16 34.02
N ASP A 722 -20.52 63.34 34.48
CA ASP A 722 -19.81 64.31 33.63
C ASP A 722 -18.39 63.82 33.31
N ASP A 723 -17.70 63.28 34.30
CA ASP A 723 -16.37 62.66 34.13
C ASP A 723 -16.44 61.45 33.18
N ARG A 724 -17.52 60.66 33.25
CA ARG A 724 -17.71 59.49 32.39
C ARG A 724 -17.79 59.84 30.91
N GLN A 725 -18.54 60.89 30.54
CA GLN A 725 -18.65 61.34 29.15
C GLN A 725 -17.31 61.82 28.58
N GLN A 726 -16.51 62.52 29.40
CA GLN A 726 -15.17 62.95 29.00
C GLN A 726 -14.23 61.75 28.76
N TRP A 727 -14.31 60.72 29.61
CA TRP A 727 -13.52 59.50 29.47
C TRP A 727 -13.94 58.64 28.27
N ILE A 728 -15.24 58.52 28.00
CA ILE A 728 -15.75 57.87 26.78
C ILE A 728 -15.14 58.55 25.55
N SER A 729 -15.27 59.88 25.45
CA SER A 729 -14.73 60.63 24.31
C SER A 729 -13.21 60.46 24.16
N SER A 730 -12.47 60.42 25.26
CA SER A 730 -11.02 60.23 25.25
C SER A 730 -10.61 58.84 24.76
N LEU A 731 -11.31 57.79 25.21
CA LEU A 731 -11.06 56.40 24.82
C LEU A 731 -11.47 56.13 23.37
N GLU A 732 -12.59 56.68 22.91
CA GLU A 732 -13.02 56.61 21.51
C GLU A 732 -12.07 57.34 20.57
N THR A 733 -11.59 58.54 20.96
CA THR A 733 -10.61 59.30 20.16
C THR A 733 -9.27 58.56 20.04
N ALA A 734 -8.91 57.77 21.06
CA ALA A 734 -7.75 56.89 21.04
C ALA A 734 -7.95 55.62 20.19
N GLY A 735 -9.13 55.44 19.56
CA GLY A 735 -9.45 54.32 18.69
C GLY A 735 -10.05 53.10 19.40
N GLY A 736 -10.47 53.23 20.66
CA GLY A 736 -11.12 52.16 21.41
C GLY A 736 -12.63 52.08 21.16
N SER A 737 -13.16 50.87 21.03
CA SER A 737 -14.61 50.64 21.09
C SER A 737 -15.04 50.56 22.56
N VAL A 738 -15.85 51.53 23.00
CA VAL A 738 -16.21 51.71 24.41
C VAL A 738 -17.62 51.18 24.68
N ILE A 739 -17.74 50.34 25.70
CA ILE A 739 -19.03 49.95 26.29
C ILE A 739 -19.11 50.42 27.74
N VAL A 740 -20.32 50.72 28.19
CA VAL A 740 -20.59 51.11 29.59
C VAL A 740 -21.27 49.94 30.29
N ILE A 741 -20.73 49.53 31.43
CA ILE A 741 -21.29 48.49 32.29
C ILE A 741 -21.72 49.16 33.59
N ASP A 742 -23.03 49.34 33.75
CA ASP A 742 -23.63 49.95 34.94
C ASP A 742 -24.19 48.87 35.90
N PRO A 743 -24.25 49.12 37.22
CA PRO A 743 -24.77 48.17 38.20
C PRO A 743 -26.22 47.74 37.97
N GLU A 744 -27.01 48.63 37.37
CA GLU A 744 -28.42 48.40 37.02
C GLU A 744 -28.57 47.55 35.76
N PHE A 745 -27.62 47.69 34.82
CA PHE A 745 -27.58 47.06 33.50
C PHE A 745 -26.26 46.29 33.31
N PRO A 746 -26.03 45.20 34.05
CA PRO A 746 -24.81 44.42 33.93
C PRO A 746 -24.72 43.82 32.53
N LYS A 747 -23.52 43.87 31.93
CA LYS A 747 -23.22 43.21 30.65
C LYS A 747 -22.54 41.86 30.90
N SER A 748 -22.72 40.94 29.96
CA SER A 748 -22.11 39.62 30.00
C SER A 748 -20.59 39.69 29.80
N PHE A 749 -19.88 38.80 30.48
CA PHE A 749 -18.46 38.52 30.30
C PHE A 749 -18.30 37.05 29.90
N THR A 750 -17.57 36.82 28.82
CA THR A 750 -17.28 35.48 28.30
C THR A 750 -15.79 35.24 28.38
N LEU A 751 -15.37 34.08 28.88
CA LEU A 751 -13.97 33.69 29.01
C LEU A 751 -13.78 32.24 28.58
N THR A 752 -12.74 31.98 27.79
CA THR A 752 -12.33 30.63 27.38
C THR A 752 -10.88 30.40 27.73
N CYS A 753 -10.53 29.15 28.06
CA CYS A 753 -9.15 28.71 28.27
C CYS A 753 -9.00 27.20 28.06
N ILE A 754 -7.75 26.74 27.90
CA ILE A 754 -7.40 25.33 27.75
C ILE A 754 -6.77 24.82 29.04
N ALA A 755 -7.40 23.83 29.67
CA ALA A 755 -6.87 23.15 30.85
C ALA A 755 -5.73 22.17 30.51
N PRO A 756 -4.84 21.86 31.48
CA PRO A 756 -3.69 20.98 31.24
C PRO A 756 -4.06 19.50 31.04
N SER A 757 -5.26 19.09 31.46
CA SER A 757 -5.80 17.75 31.28
C SER A 757 -7.32 17.75 31.42
N GLU A 758 -7.99 16.75 30.86
CA GLU A 758 -9.46 16.62 30.97
C GLU A 758 -9.92 16.47 32.42
N ALA A 759 -9.16 15.73 33.25
CA ALA A 759 -9.45 15.59 34.67
C ALA A 759 -9.33 16.92 35.45
N GLU A 760 -8.48 17.85 35.01
CA GLU A 760 -8.43 19.19 35.60
C GLU A 760 -9.57 20.07 35.08
N ALA A 761 -9.92 19.95 33.80
CA ALA A 761 -11.08 20.65 33.22
C ALA A 761 -12.38 20.28 33.93
N GLU A 762 -12.58 19.00 34.22
CA GLU A 762 -13.72 18.49 34.99
C GLU A 762 -13.75 19.07 36.41
N ARG A 763 -12.63 19.06 37.14
CA ARG A 763 -12.52 19.70 38.46
C ARG A 763 -12.86 21.19 38.43
N ILE A 764 -12.40 21.91 37.41
CA ILE A 764 -12.67 23.34 37.25
C ILE A 764 -14.15 23.57 37.00
N GLN A 765 -14.75 22.81 36.08
CA GLN A 765 -16.18 22.92 35.77
C GLN A 765 -17.04 22.63 37.01
N GLU A 766 -16.71 21.60 37.80
CA GLU A 766 -17.43 21.27 39.03
C GLU A 766 -17.39 22.44 40.02
N VAL A 767 -16.20 23.00 40.28
CA VAL A 767 -16.03 24.13 41.21
C VAL A 767 -16.78 25.38 40.75
N LEU A 768 -16.74 25.67 39.45
CA LEU A 768 -17.43 26.82 38.88
C LEU A 768 -18.96 26.62 38.83
N GLY A 769 -19.43 25.41 38.52
CA GLY A 769 -20.86 25.07 38.54
C GLY A 769 -21.47 25.26 39.93
N MET A 770 -20.77 24.82 40.98
CA MET A 770 -21.15 25.04 42.38
C MET A 770 -21.29 26.51 42.79
N TYR A 771 -20.61 27.43 42.08
CA TYR A 771 -20.67 28.87 42.36
C TYR A 771 -21.69 29.59 41.48
N PHE A 772 -21.74 29.27 40.19
CA PHE A 772 -22.57 29.98 39.22
C PHE A 772 -24.05 29.57 39.22
N MET A 773 -24.37 28.29 39.41
CA MET A 773 -25.73 27.76 39.21
C MET A 773 -26.60 27.77 40.48
N THR A 774 -26.71 28.91 41.14
CA THR A 774 -27.55 29.02 42.35
C THR A 774 -29.03 29.21 42.08
N GLY A 775 -29.44 29.53 40.84
CA GLY A 775 -30.85 29.57 40.43
C GLY A 775 -31.70 30.59 41.18
N VAL A 776 -31.04 31.53 41.87
CA VAL A 776 -31.65 32.40 42.87
C VAL A 776 -31.18 33.82 42.61
N ALA A 777 -32.13 34.76 42.59
CA ALA A 777 -31.95 36.13 42.15
C ALA A 777 -30.65 36.78 42.69
N ARG A 778 -29.72 37.10 41.77
CA ARG A 778 -28.53 37.97 41.93
C ARG A 778 -27.84 37.85 43.30
N THR A 779 -27.39 36.64 43.65
CA THR A 779 -26.69 36.41 44.93
C THR A 779 -25.24 36.91 44.87
N ARG A 780 -25.03 38.22 45.08
CA ARG A 780 -23.68 38.84 45.13
C ARG A 780 -22.84 38.43 46.33
N ARG A 781 -23.44 37.72 47.29
CA ARG A 781 -22.83 37.54 48.62
C ARG A 781 -22.02 36.28 48.76
N LEU A 782 -22.03 35.37 47.79
CA LEU A 782 -21.27 34.13 47.89
C LEU A 782 -19.77 34.37 47.76
N ILE A 783 -18.99 33.69 48.59
CA ILE A 783 -17.53 33.76 48.50
C ILE A 783 -17.08 33.05 47.21
N PRO A 784 -16.46 33.76 46.24
CA PRO A 784 -16.05 33.17 44.97
C PRO A 784 -14.82 32.28 45.11
N PRO A 785 -14.66 31.21 44.29
CA PRO A 785 -13.49 30.32 44.33
C PRO A 785 -12.15 30.99 44.10
N TRP A 786 -12.15 32.15 43.42
CA TRP A 786 -10.97 32.98 43.14
C TRP A 786 -10.74 34.08 44.18
N SER A 787 -11.55 34.16 45.24
CA SER A 787 -11.27 35.07 46.36
C SER A 787 -9.98 34.63 47.08
N PRO A 788 -9.06 35.55 47.42
CA PRO A 788 -7.92 35.26 48.28
C PRO A 788 -8.31 34.66 49.64
N GLU A 789 -9.54 34.94 50.09
CA GLU A 789 -10.10 34.49 51.36
C GLU A 789 -11.03 33.27 51.21
N PHE A 790 -10.98 32.57 50.07
CA PHE A 790 -11.84 31.42 49.82
C PHE A 790 -11.63 30.31 50.87
N SER A 791 -12.58 30.21 51.79
CA SER A 791 -12.65 29.19 52.83
C SER A 791 -14.12 28.90 53.12
N ILE A 792 -14.60 27.78 52.60
CA ILE A 792 -15.96 27.29 52.86
C ILE A 792 -15.90 26.03 53.73
N GLN A 793 -16.84 25.92 54.67
CA GLN A 793 -16.98 24.76 55.53
C GLN A 793 -17.54 23.57 54.73
N PRO A 794 -17.27 22.31 55.14
CA PRO A 794 -17.78 21.13 54.42
C PRO A 794 -19.29 21.11 54.21
N HIS A 795 -20.07 21.66 55.17
CA HIS A 795 -21.52 21.77 55.03
C HIS A 795 -21.95 22.83 54.00
N GLN A 796 -21.17 23.90 53.83
CA GLN A 796 -21.41 24.94 52.83
C GLN A 796 -21.08 24.42 51.42
N GLU A 797 -20.00 23.64 51.29
CA GLU A 797 -19.67 22.92 50.05
C GLU A 797 -20.77 21.92 49.69
N ALA A 798 -21.27 21.13 50.65
CA ALA A 798 -22.40 20.23 50.45
C ALA A 798 -23.69 20.98 50.05
N ALA A 799 -23.96 22.15 50.64
CA ALA A 799 -25.07 23.02 50.26
C ALA A 799 -24.94 23.53 48.82
N ARG A 800 -23.76 24.01 48.41
CA ARG A 800 -23.48 24.44 47.03
C ARG A 800 -23.62 23.28 46.03
N ARG A 801 -23.08 22.10 46.34
CA ARG A 801 -23.29 20.88 45.53
C ARG A 801 -24.76 20.53 45.39
N THR A 802 -25.51 20.60 46.49
CA THR A 802 -26.95 20.29 46.51
C THR A 802 -27.74 21.26 45.62
N ILE A 803 -27.50 22.56 45.75
CA ILE A 803 -28.16 23.58 44.91
C ILE A 803 -27.76 23.43 43.44
N ASN A 804 -26.49 23.19 43.16
CA ASN A 804 -26.05 22.91 41.80
C ASN A 804 -26.77 21.68 41.25
N ALA A 805 -26.85 20.57 41.99
CA ALA A 805 -27.57 19.36 41.58
C ALA A 805 -29.07 19.58 41.35
N ILE A 806 -29.70 20.48 42.12
CA ILE A 806 -31.11 20.86 41.95
C ILE A 806 -31.30 21.70 40.67
N ASN A 807 -30.40 22.64 40.39
CA ASN A 807 -30.55 23.60 39.30
C ASN A 807 -29.91 23.13 37.97
N SER A 808 -28.94 22.23 38.04
CA SER A 808 -28.25 21.68 36.88
C SER A 808 -29.24 20.83 36.09
N GLN A 809 -29.62 21.28 34.89
CA GLN A 809 -30.38 20.46 33.95
C GLN A 809 -29.55 19.29 33.40
N SER A 810 -28.22 19.36 33.55
CA SER A 810 -27.25 18.38 33.09
C SER A 810 -26.66 17.67 34.31
N GLY A 811 -26.96 16.38 34.46
CA GLY A 811 -26.29 15.50 35.42
C GLY A 811 -27.18 14.75 36.42
N VAL A 812 -28.36 15.27 36.80
CA VAL A 812 -29.29 14.53 37.66
C VAL A 812 -30.45 13.95 36.86
N GLY A 813 -30.36 12.65 36.57
CA GLY A 813 -31.41 11.93 35.84
C GLY A 813 -31.37 12.06 34.33
N GLU A 814 -30.20 12.38 33.73
CA GLU A 814 -30.01 12.28 32.27
C GLU A 814 -30.32 10.87 31.75
N ASP A 815 -30.01 9.84 32.56
CA ASP A 815 -30.31 8.44 32.27
C ASP A 815 -31.64 7.96 32.90
N ASP A 816 -32.43 8.84 33.53
CA ASP A 816 -33.70 8.46 34.16
C ASP A 816 -34.79 8.31 33.09
N ALA A 817 -35.21 7.07 32.86
CA ALA A 817 -36.22 6.73 31.86
C ALA A 817 -37.55 7.48 32.06
N ASP A 818 -37.94 7.77 33.31
CA ASP A 818 -39.17 8.50 33.61
C ASP A 818 -39.03 9.97 33.17
N LEU A 819 -37.92 10.64 33.51
CA LEU A 819 -37.63 12.00 33.04
C LEU A 819 -37.51 12.09 31.52
N ALA A 820 -36.86 11.13 30.87
CA ALA A 820 -36.78 11.08 29.41
C ALA A 820 -38.16 10.98 28.76
N SER A 821 -39.04 10.14 29.32
CA SER A 821 -40.42 10.00 28.84
C SER A 821 -41.25 11.28 29.00
N LEU A 822 -41.13 11.94 30.16
CA LEU A 822 -41.81 13.21 30.43
C LEU A 822 -41.31 14.34 29.53
N GLN A 823 -40.01 14.38 29.27
CA GLN A 823 -39.39 15.33 28.35
C GLN A 823 -39.88 15.11 26.91
N GLU A 824 -39.99 13.87 26.45
CA GLU A 824 -40.53 13.56 25.12
C GLU A 824 -41.99 13.99 25.01
N GLU A 825 -42.81 13.72 26.03
CA GLU A 825 -44.20 14.15 26.10
C GLU A 825 -44.31 15.68 26.07
N LEU A 826 -43.45 16.38 26.82
CA LEU A 826 -43.36 17.84 26.80
C LEU A 826 -42.94 18.37 25.42
N MET A 827 -41.97 17.76 24.75
CA MET A 827 -41.55 18.17 23.40
C MET A 827 -42.66 18.00 22.36
N ARG A 828 -43.49 16.96 22.48
CA ARG A 828 -44.68 16.78 21.63
C ARG A 828 -45.66 17.94 21.79
N THR A 829 -45.92 18.38 23.03
CA THR A 829 -46.82 19.52 23.27
C THR A 829 -46.37 20.82 22.60
N TYR A 830 -45.06 21.09 22.52
CA TYR A 830 -44.55 22.28 21.81
C TYR A 830 -44.85 22.24 20.31
N SER A 831 -44.77 21.06 19.70
CA SER A 831 -45.17 20.88 18.29
C SER A 831 -46.68 21.10 18.11
N GLU A 832 -47.49 20.62 19.05
CA GLU A 832 -48.95 20.81 19.04
C GLU A 832 -49.35 22.28 19.23
N ILE A 833 -48.67 23.04 20.10
CA ILE A 833 -48.90 24.49 20.25
C ILE A 833 -48.61 25.22 18.95
N ARG A 834 -47.53 24.85 18.25
CA ARG A 834 -47.18 25.48 16.97
C ARG A 834 -48.28 25.25 15.93
N THR A 835 -48.83 24.04 15.85
CA THR A 835 -49.96 23.71 14.97
C THR A 835 -51.25 24.43 15.40
N ALA A 836 -51.57 24.46 16.70
CA ALA A 836 -52.75 25.15 17.22
C ALA A 836 -52.68 26.68 17.02
N THR A 837 -51.48 27.25 17.09
CA THR A 837 -51.21 28.67 16.82
C THR A 837 -51.42 29.00 15.35
N GLN A 838 -50.98 28.13 14.42
CA GLN A 838 -51.26 28.28 12.99
C GLN A 838 -52.75 28.19 12.65
N LEU A 839 -53.50 27.39 13.43
CA LEU A 839 -54.95 27.22 13.28
C LEU A 839 -55.77 28.27 14.07
N ALA A 840 -55.11 29.18 14.79
CA ALA A 840 -55.73 30.18 15.67
C ALA A 840 -56.71 29.59 16.72
N ASP A 841 -56.46 28.37 17.19
CA ASP A 841 -57.31 27.66 18.16
C ASP A 841 -56.83 27.95 19.60
N SER A 842 -57.34 29.04 20.17
CA SER A 842 -56.97 29.49 21.53
C SER A 842 -57.39 28.52 22.63
N GLY A 843 -58.49 27.77 22.44
CA GLY A 843 -58.96 26.78 23.41
C GLY A 843 -58.00 25.58 23.50
N ARG A 844 -57.52 25.11 22.34
CA ARG A 844 -56.53 24.03 22.29
C ARG A 844 -55.17 24.44 22.85
N ILE A 845 -54.74 25.69 22.61
CA ILE A 845 -53.50 26.22 23.20
C ILE A 845 -53.57 26.19 24.73
N GLU A 846 -54.70 26.57 25.31
CA GLU A 846 -54.88 26.62 26.75
C GLU A 846 -54.94 25.23 27.39
N GLU A 847 -55.59 24.26 26.74
CA GLU A 847 -55.52 22.85 27.17
C GLU A 847 -54.08 22.32 27.16
N ILE A 848 -53.32 22.60 26.08
CA ILE A 848 -51.94 22.14 25.96
C ILE A 848 -51.05 22.80 27.03
N ARG A 849 -51.27 24.08 27.37
CA ARG A 849 -50.54 24.74 28.47
C ARG A 849 -50.75 24.05 29.81
N LYS A 850 -51.98 23.65 30.14
CA LYS A 850 -52.26 22.88 31.37
C LYS A 850 -51.56 21.53 31.38
N VAL A 851 -51.47 20.86 30.21
CA VAL A 851 -50.68 19.63 30.07
C VAL A 851 -49.19 19.91 30.28
N GLN A 852 -48.64 20.96 29.67
CA GLN A 852 -47.25 21.38 29.87
C GLN A 852 -46.94 21.67 31.34
N GLU A 853 -47.84 22.34 32.04
CA GLU A 853 -47.70 22.66 33.46
C GLU A 853 -47.64 21.39 34.31
N ASN A 854 -48.55 20.44 34.10
CA ASN A 854 -48.54 19.16 34.80
C ASN A 854 -47.28 18.34 34.50
N LEU A 855 -46.82 18.33 33.26
CA LEU A 855 -45.57 17.65 32.87
C LEU A 855 -44.36 18.26 33.56
N ARG A 856 -44.24 19.59 33.57
CA ARG A 856 -43.15 20.29 34.27
C ARG A 856 -43.15 20.00 35.77
N LYS A 857 -44.33 19.97 36.40
CA LYS A 857 -44.47 19.62 37.82
C LYS A 857 -43.99 18.20 38.10
N ARG A 858 -44.41 17.21 37.30
CA ARG A 858 -43.98 15.81 37.44
C ARG A 858 -42.48 15.64 37.21
N MET A 859 -41.92 16.37 36.24
CA MET A 859 -40.47 16.38 35.99
C MET A 859 -39.70 16.95 37.17
N GLU A 860 -40.21 18.03 37.77
CA GLU A 860 -39.59 18.64 38.95
C GLU A 860 -39.64 17.73 40.18
N GLU A 861 -40.79 17.09 40.44
CA GLU A 861 -40.95 16.10 41.51
C GLU A 861 -39.95 14.94 41.33
N ARG A 862 -39.86 14.40 40.12
CA ARG A 862 -38.93 13.30 39.81
C ARG A 862 -37.46 13.73 39.94
N ARG A 863 -37.10 14.93 39.46
CA ARG A 863 -35.74 15.48 39.67
C ARG A 863 -35.42 15.60 41.15
N MET A 864 -36.36 16.07 41.97
CA MET A 864 -36.15 16.19 43.41
C MET A 864 -35.95 14.82 44.08
N GLU A 865 -36.68 13.79 43.66
CA GLU A 865 -36.46 12.41 44.13
C GLU A 865 -35.05 11.90 43.80
N LEU A 866 -34.56 12.19 42.60
CA LEU A 866 -33.22 11.77 42.16
C LEU A 866 -32.12 12.52 42.91
N VAL A 867 -32.29 13.83 43.13
CA VAL A 867 -31.37 14.61 43.98
C VAL A 867 -31.32 14.00 45.38
N LEU A 868 -32.47 13.67 45.99
CA LEU A 868 -32.53 13.06 47.33
C LEU A 868 -31.80 11.72 47.44
N GLN A 869 -31.60 11.01 46.33
CA GLN A 869 -30.90 9.73 46.28
C GLN A 869 -29.38 9.86 46.14
N GLN A 870 -28.87 11.05 45.82
CA GLN A 870 -27.43 11.26 45.67
C GLN A 870 -26.69 11.26 47.02
N PRO A 871 -25.49 10.68 47.09
CA PRO A 871 -24.67 10.72 48.29
C PRO A 871 -24.13 12.13 48.55
N GLY A 872 -24.11 12.56 49.82
CA GLY A 872 -23.50 13.84 50.22
C GLY A 872 -24.40 15.07 50.08
N VAL A 873 -25.70 14.87 49.88
CA VAL A 873 -26.71 15.92 49.78
C VAL A 873 -27.04 16.52 51.14
N ASP A 874 -27.14 17.85 51.19
CA ASP A 874 -27.45 18.58 52.41
C ASP A 874 -28.97 18.77 52.57
N GLN A 875 -29.57 17.97 53.47
CA GLN A 875 -31.03 17.97 53.70
C GLN A 875 -31.58 19.34 54.08
N GLY A 876 -30.87 20.12 54.89
CA GLY A 876 -31.34 21.45 55.27
C GLY A 876 -31.38 22.45 54.09
N THR A 877 -30.56 22.24 53.06
CA THR A 877 -30.61 23.02 51.82
C THR A 877 -31.82 22.63 50.98
N ILE A 878 -32.19 21.34 50.95
CA ILE A 878 -33.42 20.89 50.28
C ILE A 878 -34.67 21.45 50.95
N GLU A 879 -34.75 21.35 52.29
CA GLU A 879 -35.88 21.89 53.05
C GLU A 879 -36.03 23.39 52.82
N LEU A 880 -34.91 24.12 52.79
CA LEU A 880 -34.90 25.55 52.48
C LEU A 880 -35.33 25.80 51.03
N TYR A 881 -34.85 25.01 50.06
CA TYR A 881 -35.23 25.13 48.65
C TYR A 881 -36.73 24.92 48.41
N GLN A 882 -37.34 23.98 49.12
CA GLN A 882 -38.79 23.73 49.05
C GLN A 882 -39.65 24.89 49.63
N GLN A 883 -39.05 25.75 50.46
CA GLN A 883 -39.73 26.92 51.05
C GLN A 883 -39.63 28.19 50.17
N GLN A 884 -39.13 28.08 48.92
CA GLN A 884 -38.95 29.23 48.03
C GLN A 884 -40.28 29.98 47.78
N PRO A 885 -40.37 31.29 48.05
CA PRO A 885 -41.62 32.05 47.96
C PRO A 885 -42.29 32.05 46.56
N GLN A 886 -41.50 31.97 45.48
CA GLN A 886 -42.02 31.93 44.11
C GLN A 886 -42.64 30.57 43.73
N LYS A 887 -42.15 29.45 44.30
CA LYS A 887 -42.64 28.10 43.96
C LYS A 887 -44.11 27.90 44.27
N ASN A 888 -44.62 28.58 45.29
CA ASN A 888 -46.01 28.42 45.75
C ASN A 888 -47.01 29.37 45.06
N ARG A 889 -46.57 30.31 44.20
CA ARG A 889 -47.45 31.36 43.64
C ARG A 889 -47.45 31.51 42.13
N PHE A 890 -46.65 30.76 41.40
CA PHE A 890 -46.85 30.59 39.96
C PHE A 890 -48.25 29.98 39.63
N LEU A 891 -48.94 29.43 40.64
CA LEU A 891 -50.30 28.89 40.57
C LEU A 891 -51.43 29.92 40.71
N GLU A 892 -51.17 31.20 41.06
CA GLU A 892 -52.23 32.17 41.39
C GLU A 892 -52.25 33.45 40.53
N ILE A 893 -51.30 33.65 39.61
CA ILE A 893 -51.27 34.87 38.77
C ILE A 893 -52.12 34.67 37.50
N GLU A 894 -53.41 34.39 37.65
CA GLU A 894 -54.37 34.43 36.51
C GLU A 894 -55.75 35.03 36.83
N GLU A 895 -55.99 35.60 38.01
CA GLU A 895 -57.21 36.40 38.24
C GLU A 895 -56.90 37.90 38.40
N PRO A 896 -57.43 38.78 37.51
CA PRO A 896 -57.38 40.20 37.73
C PRO A 896 -58.36 40.56 38.86
N GLN A 897 -57.85 40.85 40.06
CA GLN A 897 -58.69 41.41 41.13
C GLN A 897 -59.06 42.86 40.80
N GLU A 898 -60.30 43.05 40.35
CA GLU A 898 -61.02 44.32 40.44
C GLU A 898 -61.32 44.62 41.92
N SER A 899 -60.45 45.39 42.58
CA SER A 899 -60.82 46.46 43.54
C SER A 899 -59.60 46.90 44.34
N LEU A 900 -59.37 48.22 44.34
CA LEU A 900 -58.42 48.88 45.23
C LEU A 900 -59.01 48.98 46.64
N PRO A 901 -58.22 48.68 47.69
CA PRO A 901 -58.39 49.37 48.97
C PRO A 901 -57.15 50.18 49.36
N GLU A 902 -57.43 51.23 50.14
CA GLU A 902 -56.54 52.28 50.62
C GLU A 902 -55.39 51.80 51.51
N ALA A 903 -54.30 52.57 51.45
CA ALA A 903 -53.13 52.69 52.33
C ALA A 903 -53.03 51.78 53.57
N SER A 904 -52.01 50.90 53.58
CA SER A 904 -51.00 50.69 54.67
C SER A 904 -50.33 49.30 54.71
N GLU A 905 -50.39 48.49 53.64
CA GLU A 905 -49.58 47.26 53.50
C GLU A 905 -48.89 47.20 52.14
N PRO A 906 -47.64 46.71 52.03
CA PRO A 906 -46.94 46.59 50.75
C PRO A 906 -47.75 45.73 49.79
N SER A 907 -47.97 46.24 48.58
CA SER A 907 -48.71 45.56 47.52
C SER A 907 -48.09 44.18 47.22
N GLY A 908 -48.90 43.25 46.70
CA GLY A 908 -48.49 41.85 46.44
C GLY A 908 -47.08 41.64 45.85
N PRO A 909 -46.61 42.46 44.88
CA PRO A 909 -45.26 42.36 44.33
C PRO A 909 -44.14 42.75 45.32
N GLU A 910 -44.30 43.82 46.10
CA GLU A 910 -43.28 44.27 47.06
C GLU A 910 -43.12 43.30 48.24
N LYS A 911 -44.24 42.74 48.70
CA LYS A 911 -44.23 41.70 49.75
C LYS A 911 -43.52 40.44 49.26
N LEU A 912 -43.82 39.98 48.03
CA LEU A 912 -43.14 38.84 47.41
C LEU A 912 -41.64 39.09 47.26
N MET A 913 -41.24 40.28 46.81
CA MET A 913 -39.81 40.63 46.70
C MET A 913 -39.11 40.65 48.06
N THR A 914 -39.79 41.09 49.12
CA THR A 914 -39.26 41.04 50.49
C THR A 914 -39.08 39.61 50.98
N GLU A 915 -40.06 38.74 50.73
CA GLU A 915 -39.99 37.31 51.06
C GLU A 915 -38.86 36.61 50.29
N ILE A 916 -38.71 36.91 48.99
CA ILE A 916 -37.61 36.38 48.16
C ILE A 916 -36.25 36.82 48.72
N ARG A 917 -36.07 38.10 49.06
CA ARG A 917 -34.79 38.58 49.63
C ARG A 917 -34.46 37.89 50.94
N ALA A 918 -35.44 37.72 51.83
CA ALA A 918 -35.24 37.04 53.11
C ALA A 918 -34.90 35.56 52.92
N TRP A 919 -35.49 34.90 51.93
CA TRP A 919 -35.18 33.52 51.59
C TRP A 919 -33.78 33.38 50.94
N ASN A 920 -33.43 34.27 50.01
CA ASN A 920 -32.09 34.33 49.40
C ASN A 920 -31.01 34.46 50.48
N GLN A 921 -31.21 35.35 51.45
CA GLN A 921 -30.25 35.55 52.54
C GLN A 921 -29.99 34.25 53.33
N LYS A 922 -31.05 33.52 53.70
CA LYS A 922 -30.90 32.24 54.41
C LYS A 922 -30.15 31.20 53.57
N LEU A 923 -30.38 31.20 52.27
CA LEU A 923 -29.73 30.27 51.35
C LEU A 923 -28.24 30.62 51.17
N GLU A 924 -27.94 31.90 50.99
CA GLU A 924 -26.58 32.44 50.91
C GLU A 924 -25.76 32.12 52.16
N GLU A 925 -26.31 32.35 53.36
CA GLU A 925 -25.68 32.01 54.64
C GLU A 925 -25.33 30.52 54.71
N ARG A 926 -26.24 29.65 54.24
CA ARG A 926 -26.03 28.19 54.20
C ARG A 926 -25.00 27.74 53.16
N MET A 927 -24.90 28.44 52.03
CA MET A 927 -23.92 28.18 50.97
C MET A 927 -22.56 28.85 51.22
N GLY A 928 -22.42 29.64 52.28
CA GLY A 928 -21.20 30.38 52.59
C GLY A 928 -21.15 31.73 51.88
N ALA A 929 -21.64 32.74 52.58
CA ALA A 929 -21.71 34.12 52.13
C ALA A 929 -20.84 35.07 52.97
N LEU A 930 -20.43 36.16 52.36
CA LEU A 930 -19.77 37.30 52.99
C LEU A 930 -20.75 38.02 53.94
N PRO A 931 -20.31 38.45 55.13
CA PRO A 931 -21.15 39.18 56.07
C PRO A 931 -21.51 40.57 55.52
N VAL A 932 -22.81 40.91 55.52
CA VAL A 932 -23.29 42.22 55.05
C VAL A 932 -23.72 43.09 56.21
N THR A 933 -23.09 44.25 56.33
CA THR A 933 -23.55 45.43 57.06
C THR A 933 -23.75 46.57 56.07
N PRO A 934 -24.50 47.63 56.41
CA PRO A 934 -24.63 48.83 55.56
C PRO A 934 -23.27 49.48 55.21
N GLU A 935 -22.23 49.21 56.00
CA GLU A 935 -20.86 49.69 55.80
C GLU A 935 -20.04 48.75 54.90
N THR A 936 -20.42 47.47 54.77
CA THR A 936 -19.68 46.46 53.98
C THR A 936 -20.36 46.06 52.67
N GLU A 937 -21.57 46.55 52.38
CA GLU A 937 -22.37 46.17 51.19
C GLU A 937 -21.65 46.42 49.85
N PHE A 938 -20.73 47.38 49.81
CA PHE A 938 -19.91 47.71 48.64
C PHE A 938 -18.42 47.42 48.85
N ALA A 939 -18.06 46.77 49.96
CA ALA A 939 -16.67 46.46 50.29
C ALA A 939 -15.99 45.71 49.14
N ARG A 940 -14.68 45.90 49.02
CA ARG A 940 -13.87 45.32 47.94
C ARG A 940 -14.00 43.80 47.80
N GLU A 941 -14.32 43.08 48.86
CA GLU A 941 -14.59 41.63 48.81
C GLU A 941 -15.77 41.28 47.88
N PHE A 942 -16.78 42.16 47.80
CA PHE A 942 -17.93 42.04 46.88
C PHE A 942 -17.58 42.47 45.45
N SER A 943 -16.45 43.15 45.20
CA SER A 943 -16.06 43.48 43.82
C SER A 943 -15.60 42.24 43.04
N LEU A 944 -15.20 41.18 43.75
CA LEU A 944 -14.82 39.88 43.18
C LEU A 944 -16.00 38.95 42.89
N SER A 945 -17.22 39.30 43.34
CA SER A 945 -18.40 38.44 43.16
C SER A 945 -18.96 38.49 41.74
N CYS A 946 -19.90 37.60 41.46
CA CYS A 946 -20.67 37.58 40.22
C CYS A 946 -22.15 37.39 40.55
N ASP A 947 -23.02 37.98 39.72
CA ASP A 947 -24.46 37.85 39.86
C ASP A 947 -24.97 36.50 39.30
N GLY A 948 -24.18 35.85 38.44
CA GLY A 948 -24.45 34.54 37.82
C GLY A 948 -23.50 34.24 36.66
N GLY A 949 -23.63 33.04 36.09
CA GLY A 949 -22.88 32.60 34.91
C GLY A 949 -23.12 31.12 34.58
N TYR A 950 -22.41 30.60 33.60
CA TYR A 950 -22.36 29.17 33.28
C TYR A 950 -20.93 28.74 32.98
N ALA A 951 -20.55 27.53 33.39
CA ALA A 951 -19.29 26.91 33.05
C ALA A 951 -19.54 25.62 32.26
N THR A 952 -19.03 25.56 31.04
CA THR A 952 -19.12 24.40 30.16
C THR A 952 -17.72 23.91 29.79
N ARG A 953 -17.60 22.63 29.41
CA ARG A 953 -16.36 22.05 28.92
C ARG A 953 -16.61 21.25 27.64
N ALA A 954 -15.59 21.18 26.79
CA ALA A 954 -15.49 20.18 25.73
C ALA A 954 -14.05 19.63 25.72
N GLY A 955 -13.89 18.41 26.25
CA GLY A 955 -12.58 17.84 26.55
C GLY A 955 -11.77 18.73 27.49
N VAL A 956 -10.66 19.32 27.00
CA VAL A 956 -9.78 20.22 27.76
C VAL A 956 -10.13 21.70 27.63
N LEU A 957 -11.04 22.08 26.72
CA LEU A 957 -11.49 23.46 26.55
C LEU A 957 -12.53 23.78 27.62
N ILE A 958 -12.35 24.88 28.33
CA ILE A 958 -13.29 25.41 29.33
C ILE A 958 -13.84 26.73 28.80
N ARG A 959 -15.16 26.91 28.91
CA ARG A 959 -15.84 28.14 28.53
C ARG A 959 -16.76 28.61 29.65
N LEU A 960 -16.63 29.88 29.98
CA LEU A 960 -17.50 30.60 30.90
C LEU A 960 -18.40 31.52 30.09
N ASP A 961 -19.71 31.32 30.18
CA ASP A 961 -20.71 32.08 29.43
C ASP A 961 -21.64 32.86 30.36
N TYR A 962 -22.12 34.00 29.86
CA TYR A 962 -23.07 34.89 30.56
C TYR A 962 -22.61 35.25 31.99
N VAL A 963 -21.30 35.31 32.24
CA VAL A 963 -20.79 35.69 33.56
C VAL A 963 -21.09 37.17 33.78
N THR A 964 -21.80 37.49 34.85
CA THR A 964 -22.15 38.87 35.19
C THR A 964 -21.30 39.32 36.36
N LEU A 965 -20.20 40.01 36.06
CA LEU A 965 -19.24 40.46 37.06
C LEU A 965 -19.82 41.63 37.87
N SER A 966 -19.70 41.58 39.20
CA SER A 966 -20.12 42.70 40.06
C SER A 966 -19.21 43.92 39.88
N SER A 967 -17.92 43.71 39.63
CA SER A 967 -16.98 44.72 39.12
C SER A 967 -16.14 44.11 37.98
N PRO A 968 -16.33 44.53 36.71
CA PRO A 968 -15.51 44.03 35.61
C PRO A 968 -14.01 44.29 35.81
N VAL A 969 -13.65 45.43 36.44
CA VAL A 969 -12.25 45.78 36.72
C VAL A 969 -11.58 44.73 37.59
N ASP A 970 -12.21 44.32 38.70
CA ASP A 970 -11.61 43.38 39.65
C ASP A 970 -11.90 41.90 39.31
N GLY A 971 -13.13 41.58 38.91
CA GLY A 971 -13.59 40.22 38.69
C GLY A 971 -12.95 39.53 37.48
N ALA A 972 -12.75 40.25 36.36
CA ALA A 972 -12.21 39.66 35.13
C ALA A 972 -10.76 39.17 35.32
N VAL A 973 -9.94 39.96 36.02
CA VAL A 973 -8.57 39.57 36.38
C VAL A 973 -8.59 38.41 37.38
N ALA A 974 -9.38 38.51 38.46
CA ALA A 974 -9.35 37.50 39.51
C ALA A 974 -9.71 36.10 39.00
N ILE A 975 -10.74 35.97 38.15
CA ILE A 975 -11.13 34.69 37.54
C ILE A 975 -10.01 34.16 36.64
N SER A 976 -9.44 35.02 35.80
CA SER A 976 -8.39 34.65 34.85
C SER A 976 -7.12 34.19 35.56
N GLU A 977 -6.66 34.92 36.58
CA GLU A 977 -5.49 34.55 37.38
C GLU A 977 -5.71 33.26 38.16
N TRP A 978 -6.93 33.03 38.69
CA TRP A 978 -7.26 31.77 39.36
C TRP A 978 -7.19 30.57 38.41
N LEU A 979 -7.68 30.71 37.19
CA LEU A 979 -7.52 29.69 36.14
C LEU A 979 -6.05 29.54 35.71
N GLY A 980 -5.29 30.63 35.63
CA GLY A 980 -3.86 30.63 35.35
C GLY A 980 -3.06 29.86 36.42
N ALA A 981 -3.41 30.02 37.70
CA ALA A 981 -2.82 29.26 38.81
C ALA A 981 -3.08 27.74 38.69
N LYS A 982 -4.15 27.34 38.01
CA LYS A 982 -4.45 25.94 37.66
C LYS A 982 -3.76 25.44 36.39
N LYS A 983 -2.85 26.25 35.83
CA LYS A 983 -2.10 25.98 34.60
C LYS A 983 -2.97 25.93 33.35
N CYS A 984 -4.10 26.62 33.34
CA CYS A 984 -4.82 26.86 32.10
C CYS A 984 -4.01 27.81 31.20
N VAL A 985 -4.17 27.67 29.88
CA VAL A 985 -3.47 28.45 28.85
C VAL A 985 -4.44 28.92 27.77
N ASP A 986 -3.98 29.78 26.85
CA ASP A 986 -4.76 30.27 25.70
C ASP A 986 -6.07 30.95 26.11
N PHE A 987 -5.96 32.01 26.93
CA PHE A 987 -7.14 32.73 27.41
C PHE A 987 -7.68 33.67 26.35
N LYS A 988 -8.97 33.51 26.04
CA LYS A 988 -9.71 34.47 25.19
C LYS A 988 -10.96 34.94 25.87
N TYR A 989 -11.27 36.23 25.74
CA TYR A 989 -12.35 36.87 26.46
C TYR A 989 -13.12 37.86 25.59
N GLN A 990 -14.31 38.25 26.05
CA GLN A 990 -15.11 39.32 25.48
C GLN A 990 -16.03 39.90 26.55
N PHE A 991 -16.24 41.22 26.49
CA PHE A 991 -17.25 41.93 27.27
C PHE A 991 -18.41 42.35 26.35
N GLY A 992 -19.65 42.03 26.75
CA GLY A 992 -20.87 42.27 25.98
C GLY A 992 -21.07 41.27 24.82
N ASN A 993 -22.31 40.82 24.63
CA ASN A 993 -22.69 39.96 23.50
C ASN A 993 -23.16 40.77 22.29
N GLN A 994 -23.03 40.19 21.09
CA GLN A 994 -23.60 40.73 19.85
C GLN A 994 -25.15 40.71 19.83
N GLU A 995 -25.78 39.95 20.73
CA GLU A 995 -27.25 39.84 20.88
C GLU A 995 -27.83 40.78 21.95
N ASP A 996 -27.01 41.47 22.74
CA ASP A 996 -27.48 42.41 23.78
C ASP A 996 -28.02 43.74 23.19
N ASP A 997 -28.01 43.90 21.87
CA ASP A 997 -28.54 45.07 21.14
C ASP A 997 -30.03 44.92 20.74
N ASP A 998 -30.63 43.73 20.93
CA ASP A 998 -32.00 43.40 20.47
C ASP A 998 -33.03 43.20 21.63
N PHE A 999 -32.67 43.49 22.88
CA PHE A 999 -33.58 43.38 24.05
C PHE A 999 -33.99 44.71 24.69
#